data_AF-A0A1R1AKI6-F1
#
_entry.id   AF-A0A1R1AKI6-F1
#
_cell.length_a   1.000
_cell.length_b   1.000
_cell.length_c   1.000
_cell.angle_alpha   90.00
_cell.angle_beta   90.00
_cell.angle_gamma   90.00
#
_symmetry.space_group_name_H-M   'P 1'
#
loop_
_entity.id
_entity.type
_entity.pdbx_description
1 polymer ?
#
loop_
_entity_poly.entity_id
_entity_poly.type
_entity_poly.pdbx_seq_one_letter_code
_entity_poly.pdbx_strand_id
1 'polypeptide(L)'
;MSQLKSYRIVALMLIFSMLFTSFSFAAEAESERDIVNHWANKELTEWMDKGWLKGYGDGSIQPNQLLTRAEFVALVNRSFQFTNESELTFQDVPKHSWLYQDVARAVAAGYISGKSAKQFAPREFITRQQAAVVINRLLQLQVDKNAAMMEFSDSEQFAEWAKEAISNVVIHGIMRGYNSTNIFKPLNPLTRAELVVILDRSLQVKLSQLPIKPENGNVGGNGNNGGNTGGNGNGGVTSPVKEENAPFKTEITVRTVNQFRSASDVADFVEQAVKYNVDIINMSVKQDEDDEVPSGHVFYNSAIAPIADGYESFDALSQVITQAHLKGIEVRAWIPQFHDQAAFHKDPSWQMHALVDGSAVPYTGSNGSEYFVNPIHPDVQAYERSIIEEVVSNYDIDGVVLDWLRFDNYNMDVSSYTVNLYESIYGYSPLEINFDEDSTRRNEWNEWRTDQIGGYVQDVREDIDEIKAGMELGVFILPPEFVEVGQNASKFKDAVNFVAPMAYFDDWGFDEEWVYDKNGILSDTSFLVGSGVAIVPTLDDNWTDDEYQAVYGGIRENFSAITHLSYFNYGAWDWNVLKAIDARRAWPTAGWEPPVEHDYDAVLPQPWKARNIGLKSGDASYNAADETFTLTGSSTDIWGNNDLLNYIYKPLHGDGEIIAQVTVMEEMSEWAKAGLMIRETLDVDAKHVDMMVTPVNGATFQYRENEGGGTVDQTMDGSPPLWLKLNRSGNVFTGSISDNGMDWTVVSSFETIMNDDAYIGLALSNPASTSDNKAVFTNVHVIAGDEGK
;
A
#
# COMPACT_ATOMS: atom_id res chain seq x y z
N MET A 1 -77.26 -26.27 -13.03
CA MET A 1 -76.74 -25.41 -11.93
C MET A 1 -75.48 -25.99 -11.22
N SER A 2 -74.77 -27.00 -11.75
CA SER A 2 -73.52 -27.49 -11.12
C SER A 2 -72.22 -27.17 -11.87
N GLN A 3 -72.28 -26.70 -13.12
CA GLN A 3 -71.07 -26.36 -13.91
C GLN A 3 -70.49 -24.97 -13.61
N LEU A 4 -71.25 -24.03 -13.04
CA LEU A 4 -70.76 -22.69 -12.68
C LEU A 4 -70.10 -22.60 -11.28
N LYS A 5 -70.18 -23.65 -10.44
CA LYS A 5 -69.58 -23.64 -9.10
C LYS A 5 -68.13 -24.15 -9.07
N SER A 6 -67.72 -24.99 -10.02
CA SER A 6 -66.35 -25.54 -10.05
C SER A 6 -65.30 -24.56 -10.56
N TYR A 7 -65.67 -23.63 -11.46
CA TYR A 7 -64.72 -22.61 -11.96
C TYR A 7 -64.42 -21.50 -10.95
N ARG A 8 -65.31 -21.27 -9.96
CA ARG A 8 -65.07 -20.26 -8.92
C ARG A 8 -64.13 -20.74 -7.81
N ILE A 9 -64.04 -22.05 -7.54
CA ILE A 9 -63.15 -22.59 -6.50
C ILE A 9 -61.72 -22.78 -7.04
N VAL A 10 -61.56 -23.15 -8.32
CA VAL A 10 -60.23 -23.26 -8.96
C VAL A 10 -59.63 -21.87 -9.24
N ALA A 11 -60.45 -20.88 -9.63
CA ALA A 11 -59.97 -19.50 -9.79
C ALA A 11 -59.59 -18.83 -8.45
N LEU A 12 -60.28 -19.14 -7.35
CA LEU A 12 -59.92 -18.63 -6.02
C LEU A 12 -58.67 -19.30 -5.43
N MET A 13 -58.38 -20.57 -5.75
CA MET A 13 -57.11 -21.21 -5.35
C MET A 13 -55.90 -20.73 -6.18
N LEU A 14 -56.09 -20.39 -7.46
CA LEU A 14 -55.03 -19.82 -8.31
C LEU A 14 -54.73 -18.35 -7.97
N ILE A 15 -55.73 -17.58 -7.56
CA ILE A 15 -55.53 -16.20 -7.10
C ILE A 15 -54.91 -16.18 -5.69
N PHE A 16 -55.22 -17.16 -4.84
CA PHE A 16 -54.59 -17.29 -3.51
C PHE A 16 -53.15 -17.82 -3.58
N SER A 17 -52.78 -18.60 -4.60
CA SER A 17 -51.37 -18.99 -4.83
C SER A 17 -50.53 -17.88 -5.48
N MET A 18 -51.13 -17.04 -6.34
CA MET A 18 -50.42 -15.88 -6.95
C MET A 18 -50.26 -14.67 -6.02
N LEU A 19 -51.09 -14.56 -4.97
CA LEU A 19 -50.96 -13.53 -3.93
C LEU A 19 -49.95 -13.89 -2.84
N PHE A 20 -49.46 -15.14 -2.77
CA PHE A 20 -48.38 -15.53 -1.85
C PHE A 20 -47.00 -15.61 -2.51
N THR A 21 -46.90 -15.67 -3.85
CA THR A 21 -45.60 -15.58 -4.55
C THR A 21 -45.18 -14.14 -4.82
N SER A 22 -46.10 -13.18 -4.88
CA SER A 22 -45.80 -11.77 -5.14
C SER A 22 -45.29 -10.98 -3.92
N PHE A 23 -45.40 -11.54 -2.72
CA PHE A 23 -44.80 -10.95 -1.51
C PHE A 23 -43.35 -11.44 -1.26
N SER A 24 -42.97 -12.63 -1.71
CA SER A 24 -41.58 -13.11 -1.59
C SER A 24 -40.66 -12.42 -2.60
N PHE A 25 -41.08 -12.29 -3.87
CA PHE A 25 -40.23 -11.65 -4.89
C PHE A 25 -40.00 -10.14 -4.67
N ALA A 26 -40.95 -9.43 -4.04
CA ALA A 26 -40.78 -8.00 -3.75
C ALA A 26 -39.81 -7.74 -2.58
N ALA A 27 -39.80 -8.62 -1.57
CA ALA A 27 -38.90 -8.52 -0.42
C ALA A 27 -37.48 -9.01 -0.75
N GLU A 28 -37.33 -10.08 -1.56
CA GLU A 28 -36.03 -10.52 -2.06
C GLU A 28 -35.37 -9.44 -2.95
N ALA A 29 -36.14 -8.80 -3.83
CA ALA A 29 -35.67 -7.70 -4.69
C ALA A 29 -35.41 -6.37 -3.95
N GLU A 30 -35.89 -6.20 -2.71
CA GLU A 30 -35.55 -5.04 -1.86
C GLU A 30 -34.33 -5.33 -0.98
N SER A 31 -34.12 -6.61 -0.60
CA SER A 31 -32.93 -7.10 0.12
C SER A 31 -31.63 -6.99 -0.67
N GLU A 32 -31.70 -7.17 -1.99
CA GLU A 32 -30.53 -7.03 -2.86
C GLU A 32 -30.17 -5.54 -3.07
N ARG A 33 -31.15 -4.64 -3.03
CA ARG A 33 -30.94 -3.22 -3.39
C ARG A 33 -30.18 -2.41 -2.34
N ASP A 34 -30.26 -2.73 -1.06
CA ASP A 34 -29.59 -1.95 -0.01
C ASP A 34 -28.15 -2.40 0.29
N ILE A 35 -27.70 -3.49 -0.35
CA ILE A 35 -26.31 -3.95 -0.35
C ILE A 35 -25.61 -3.75 -1.70
N VAL A 36 -26.36 -3.59 -2.81
CA VAL A 36 -25.81 -3.20 -4.12
C VAL A 36 -24.99 -1.91 -3.95
N ASN A 37 -23.71 -1.97 -4.31
CA ASN A 37 -22.69 -0.91 -4.16
C ASN A 37 -22.27 -0.58 -2.72
N HIS A 38 -22.61 -1.41 -1.73
CA HIS A 38 -22.07 -1.31 -0.38
C HIS A 38 -20.67 -1.92 -0.32
N TRP A 39 -19.72 -1.30 0.40
CA TRP A 39 -18.32 -1.77 0.52
C TRP A 39 -18.17 -3.22 1.05
N ALA A 40 -19.18 -3.71 1.76
CA ALA A 40 -19.26 -5.07 2.30
C ALA A 40 -20.21 -6.00 1.51
N ASN A 41 -20.62 -5.63 0.29
CA ASN A 41 -21.62 -6.37 -0.48
C ASN A 41 -21.23 -7.86 -0.59
N LYS A 42 -19.99 -8.13 -0.96
CA LYS A 42 -19.49 -9.50 -1.13
C LYS A 42 -19.73 -10.35 0.12
N GLU A 43 -19.23 -9.91 1.28
CA GLU A 43 -19.33 -10.67 2.52
C GLU A 43 -20.80 -10.79 2.98
N LEU A 44 -21.61 -9.74 2.78
CA LEU A 44 -23.04 -9.76 3.09
C LEU A 44 -23.78 -10.79 2.24
N THR A 45 -23.54 -10.81 0.93
CA THR A 45 -24.13 -11.74 -0.03
C THR A 45 -23.71 -13.18 0.28
N GLU A 46 -22.41 -13.43 0.48
CA GLU A 46 -21.93 -14.77 0.86
C GLU A 46 -22.55 -15.27 2.18
N TRP A 47 -22.72 -14.38 3.15
CA TRP A 47 -23.33 -14.74 4.42
C TRP A 47 -24.84 -14.97 4.31
N MET A 48 -25.52 -14.30 3.39
CA MET A 48 -26.92 -14.59 3.05
C MET A 48 -27.04 -15.98 2.42
N ASP A 49 -26.16 -16.32 1.47
CA ASP A 49 -26.13 -17.63 0.80
C ASP A 49 -25.86 -18.78 1.78
N LYS A 50 -24.95 -18.55 2.73
CA LYS A 50 -24.65 -19.50 3.82
C LYS A 50 -25.79 -19.57 4.86
N GLY A 51 -26.79 -18.71 4.76
CA GLY A 51 -27.90 -18.59 5.72
C GLY A 51 -27.49 -18.03 7.08
N TRP A 52 -26.30 -17.42 7.16
CA TRP A 52 -25.71 -16.83 8.37
C TRP A 52 -26.16 -15.39 8.60
N LEU A 53 -26.51 -14.68 7.53
CA LEU A 53 -27.17 -13.39 7.57
C LEU A 53 -28.61 -13.53 7.09
N LYS A 54 -29.51 -12.84 7.78
CA LYS A 54 -30.92 -12.72 7.38
C LYS A 54 -31.28 -11.24 7.37
N GLY A 55 -32.08 -10.84 6.39
CA GLY A 55 -32.69 -9.50 6.35
C GLY A 55 -33.69 -9.29 7.48
N TYR A 56 -34.14 -8.05 7.60
CA TYR A 56 -35.21 -7.62 8.49
C TYR A 56 -36.58 -8.02 7.91
N GLY A 57 -37.64 -7.83 8.69
CA GLY A 57 -38.99 -8.28 8.32
C GLY A 57 -39.59 -7.59 7.09
N ASP A 58 -38.96 -6.52 6.62
CA ASP A 58 -39.26 -5.79 5.39
C ASP A 58 -38.42 -6.25 4.19
N GLY A 59 -37.51 -7.21 4.37
CA GLY A 59 -36.61 -7.70 3.34
C GLY A 59 -35.23 -7.04 3.36
N SER A 60 -35.07 -5.84 3.91
CA SER A 60 -33.79 -5.10 3.90
C SER A 60 -32.66 -5.80 4.68
N ILE A 61 -31.40 -5.61 4.28
CA ILE A 61 -30.23 -6.09 5.03
C ILE A 61 -29.74 -5.06 6.04
N GLN A 62 -29.92 -3.77 5.74
CA GLN A 62 -29.50 -2.59 6.52
C GLN A 62 -28.02 -2.65 6.94
N PRO A 63 -27.08 -2.69 5.98
CA PRO A 63 -25.66 -2.90 6.27
C PRO A 63 -25.03 -1.82 7.15
N ASN A 64 -25.49 -0.57 7.05
CA ASN A 64 -25.02 0.56 7.86
C ASN A 64 -25.72 0.72 9.20
N GLN A 65 -26.69 -0.15 9.54
CA GLN A 65 -27.39 -0.08 10.81
C GLN A 65 -26.47 -0.46 11.97
N LEU A 66 -26.50 0.34 13.04
CA LEU A 66 -25.76 0.05 14.27
C LEU A 66 -26.30 -1.19 14.97
N LEU A 67 -25.41 -2.06 15.43
CA LEU A 67 -25.76 -3.34 16.02
C LEU A 67 -25.93 -3.28 17.53
N THR A 68 -27.04 -3.84 18.00
CA THR A 68 -27.23 -4.11 19.43
C THR A 68 -26.41 -5.32 19.88
N ARG A 69 -26.11 -5.40 21.18
CA ARG A 69 -25.46 -6.57 21.81
C ARG A 69 -26.22 -7.87 21.54
N ALA A 70 -27.55 -7.79 21.44
CA ALA A 70 -28.43 -8.89 21.09
C ALA A 70 -28.21 -9.39 19.65
N GLU A 71 -28.16 -8.48 18.67
CA GLU A 71 -27.94 -8.83 17.26
C GLU A 71 -26.52 -9.33 17.02
N PHE A 72 -25.54 -8.74 17.72
CA PHE A 72 -24.15 -9.19 17.70
C PHE A 72 -24.04 -10.67 18.08
N VAL A 73 -24.60 -11.09 19.23
CA VAL A 73 -24.49 -12.49 19.66
C VAL A 73 -25.23 -13.45 18.74
N ALA A 74 -26.35 -13.03 18.15
CA ALA A 74 -27.10 -13.85 17.22
C ALA A 74 -26.30 -14.13 15.94
N LEU A 75 -25.56 -13.14 15.41
CA LEU A 75 -24.70 -13.32 14.24
C LEU A 75 -23.49 -14.20 14.56
N VAL A 76 -22.83 -14.00 15.70
CA VAL A 76 -21.72 -14.87 16.16
C VAL A 76 -22.17 -16.32 16.31
N ASN A 77 -23.29 -16.58 16.99
CA ASN A 77 -23.77 -17.94 17.18
C ASN A 77 -24.11 -18.64 15.86
N ARG A 78 -24.67 -17.90 14.90
CA ARG A 78 -25.07 -18.46 13.61
C ARG A 78 -23.87 -18.84 12.76
N SER A 79 -22.85 -17.99 12.71
CA SER A 79 -21.65 -18.23 11.91
C SER A 79 -20.70 -19.25 12.55
N PHE A 80 -20.57 -19.27 13.89
CA PHE A 80 -19.73 -20.23 14.63
C PHE A 80 -20.47 -21.51 15.05
N GLN A 81 -21.77 -21.61 14.76
CA GLN A 81 -22.64 -22.77 15.00
C GLN A 81 -22.69 -23.25 16.46
N PHE A 82 -22.71 -22.32 17.42
CA PHE A 82 -22.86 -22.67 18.84
C PHE A 82 -24.28 -23.16 19.15
N THR A 83 -24.38 -24.28 19.89
CA THR A 83 -25.66 -24.93 20.20
C THR A 83 -25.86 -25.21 21.69
N ASN A 84 -24.79 -25.29 22.48
CA ASN A 84 -24.87 -25.52 23.93
C ASN A 84 -25.45 -24.28 24.64
N GLU A 85 -26.35 -24.48 25.61
CA GLU A 85 -27.02 -23.41 26.35
C GLU A 85 -26.67 -23.46 27.84
N SER A 86 -26.54 -22.29 28.46
CA SER A 86 -26.36 -22.12 29.90
C SER A 86 -27.60 -21.46 30.52
N GLU A 87 -27.87 -21.72 31.80
CA GLU A 87 -28.96 -21.03 32.49
C GLU A 87 -28.59 -19.57 32.79
N LEU A 88 -29.37 -18.63 32.23
CA LEU A 88 -29.15 -17.20 32.42
C LEU A 88 -29.74 -16.67 33.73
N THR A 89 -28.99 -15.80 34.40
CA THR A 89 -29.42 -15.05 35.60
C THR A 89 -29.80 -13.60 35.30
N PHE A 90 -29.78 -13.19 34.03
CA PHE A 90 -30.06 -11.83 33.60
C PHE A 90 -31.56 -11.50 33.66
N GLN A 91 -31.91 -10.40 34.33
CA GLN A 91 -33.30 -9.98 34.50
C GLN A 91 -33.89 -9.35 33.23
N ASP A 92 -33.03 -8.78 32.40
CA ASP A 92 -33.35 -8.13 31.12
C ASP A 92 -33.33 -9.08 29.92
N VAL A 93 -33.08 -10.37 30.16
CA VAL A 93 -33.21 -11.45 29.17
C VAL A 93 -34.05 -12.58 29.75
N PRO A 94 -35.39 -12.40 29.86
CA PRO A 94 -36.25 -13.42 30.46
C PRO A 94 -36.37 -14.66 29.55
N LYS A 95 -36.68 -15.83 30.14
CA LYS A 95 -36.81 -17.13 29.43
C LYS A 95 -37.77 -17.13 28.23
N HIS A 96 -38.74 -16.21 28.22
CA HIS A 96 -39.71 -16.06 27.12
C HIS A 96 -39.29 -15.06 26.04
N SER A 97 -38.13 -14.41 26.19
CA SER A 97 -37.56 -13.52 25.17
C SER A 97 -37.03 -14.35 24.00
N TRP A 98 -37.24 -13.87 22.79
CA TRP A 98 -36.68 -14.47 21.57
C TRP A 98 -35.14 -14.49 21.59
N LEU A 99 -34.51 -13.59 22.35
CA LEU A 99 -33.05 -13.50 22.52
C LEU A 99 -32.47 -14.48 23.55
N TYR A 100 -33.33 -15.16 24.34
CA TYR A 100 -32.86 -15.96 25.47
C TYR A 100 -31.87 -17.04 25.02
N GLN A 101 -32.18 -17.75 23.94
CA GLN A 101 -31.35 -18.84 23.44
C GLN A 101 -30.00 -18.35 22.94
N ASP A 102 -29.96 -17.25 22.17
CA ASP A 102 -28.70 -16.70 21.66
C ASP A 102 -27.79 -16.22 22.79
N VAL A 103 -28.35 -15.54 23.80
CA VAL A 103 -27.56 -15.12 24.97
C VAL A 103 -27.12 -16.33 25.80
N ALA A 104 -27.96 -17.36 25.95
CA ALA A 104 -27.63 -18.58 26.67
C ALA A 104 -26.47 -19.34 26.01
N ARG A 105 -26.44 -19.38 24.67
CA ARG A 105 -25.35 -19.97 23.88
C ARG A 105 -24.08 -19.15 23.96
N ALA A 106 -24.21 -17.83 23.87
CA ALA A 106 -23.08 -16.93 23.93
C ALA A 106 -22.34 -17.01 25.27
N VAL A 107 -23.09 -17.08 26.37
CA VAL A 107 -22.54 -17.28 27.72
C VAL A 107 -21.97 -18.69 27.89
N ALA A 108 -22.63 -19.73 27.36
CA ALA A 108 -22.13 -21.10 27.44
C ALA A 108 -20.82 -21.29 26.66
N ALA A 109 -20.69 -20.61 25.52
CA ALA A 109 -19.47 -20.61 24.69
C ALA A 109 -18.35 -19.75 25.29
N GLY A 110 -18.62 -18.93 26.31
CA GLY A 110 -17.63 -18.18 27.06
C GLY A 110 -17.07 -16.93 26.36
N TYR A 111 -17.57 -16.57 25.18
CA TYR A 111 -17.05 -15.42 24.43
C TYR A 111 -17.60 -14.07 24.91
N ILE A 112 -18.74 -14.05 25.61
CA ILE A 112 -19.34 -12.82 26.15
C ILE A 112 -19.97 -13.04 27.54
N SER A 113 -19.92 -11.98 28.36
CA SER A 113 -20.57 -11.92 29.67
C SER A 113 -21.55 -10.74 29.75
N GLY A 114 -22.40 -10.75 30.78
CA GLY A 114 -23.25 -9.60 31.09
C GLY A 114 -22.44 -8.40 31.60
N LYS A 115 -23.04 -7.20 31.55
CA LYS A 115 -22.46 -5.98 32.18
C LYS A 115 -22.47 -6.08 33.70
N SER A 116 -23.34 -6.92 34.26
CA SER A 116 -23.33 -7.33 35.66
C SER A 116 -23.88 -8.76 35.80
N ALA A 117 -23.83 -9.33 37.01
CA ALA A 117 -24.40 -10.64 37.31
C ALA A 117 -25.92 -10.76 37.01
N LYS A 118 -26.63 -9.63 36.87
CA LYS A 118 -28.09 -9.58 36.65
C LYS A 118 -28.51 -8.84 35.38
N GLN A 119 -27.58 -8.30 34.60
CA GLN A 119 -27.90 -7.46 33.43
C GLN A 119 -27.00 -7.77 32.23
N PHE A 120 -27.63 -8.06 31.08
CA PHE A 120 -26.93 -8.28 29.81
C PHE A 120 -26.88 -7.03 28.92
N ALA A 121 -27.86 -6.16 29.03
CA ALA A 121 -28.13 -4.98 28.21
C ALA A 121 -28.33 -5.30 26.71
N PRO A 122 -29.33 -6.11 26.34
CA PRO A 122 -29.49 -6.61 24.96
C PRO A 122 -29.73 -5.52 23.92
N ARG A 123 -30.28 -4.36 24.32
CA ARG A 123 -30.64 -3.26 23.40
C ARG A 123 -29.57 -2.16 23.29
N GLU A 124 -28.48 -2.25 24.05
CA GLU A 124 -27.39 -1.29 23.90
C GLU A 124 -26.58 -1.63 22.65
N PHE A 125 -26.11 -0.60 21.94
CA PHE A 125 -25.18 -0.79 20.83
C PHE A 125 -23.82 -1.27 21.33
N ILE A 126 -23.21 -2.20 20.59
CA ILE A 126 -21.87 -2.71 20.92
C ILE A 126 -20.80 -1.83 20.27
N THR A 127 -19.83 -1.38 21.06
CA THR A 127 -18.73 -0.56 20.51
C THR A 127 -17.63 -1.43 19.91
N ARG A 128 -16.78 -0.84 19.08
CA ARG A 128 -15.63 -1.51 18.45
C ARG A 128 -14.69 -2.16 19.48
N GLN A 129 -14.34 -1.45 20.55
CA GLN A 129 -13.48 -2.03 21.60
C GLN A 129 -14.15 -3.19 22.36
N GLN A 130 -15.48 -3.16 22.53
CA GLN A 130 -16.21 -4.26 23.17
C GLN A 130 -16.25 -5.48 22.25
N ALA A 131 -16.44 -5.27 20.96
CA ALA A 131 -16.38 -6.33 19.96
C ALA A 131 -14.98 -6.97 19.91
N ALA A 132 -13.91 -6.17 19.90
CA ALA A 132 -12.54 -6.67 19.95
C ALA A 132 -12.31 -7.63 21.13
N VAL A 133 -12.75 -7.27 22.33
CA VAL A 133 -12.68 -8.15 23.52
C VAL A 133 -13.45 -9.45 23.34
N VAL A 134 -14.65 -9.36 22.76
CA VAL A 134 -15.47 -10.55 22.54
C VAL A 134 -14.86 -11.47 21.49
N ILE A 135 -14.35 -10.94 20.38
CA ILE A 135 -13.71 -11.72 19.32
C ILE A 135 -12.39 -12.34 19.79
N ASN A 136 -11.58 -11.58 20.53
CA ASN A 136 -10.35 -12.10 21.14
C ASN A 136 -10.64 -13.33 22.04
N ARG A 137 -11.69 -13.25 22.87
CA ARG A 137 -12.14 -14.38 23.70
C ARG A 137 -12.74 -15.51 22.88
N LEU A 138 -13.50 -15.21 21.84
CA LEU A 138 -14.11 -16.21 20.96
C LEU A 138 -13.04 -17.10 20.31
N LEU A 139 -11.94 -16.49 19.88
CA LEU A 139 -10.86 -17.17 19.16
C LEU A 139 -9.69 -17.60 20.06
N GLN A 140 -9.70 -17.21 21.34
CA GLN A 140 -8.61 -17.46 22.28
C GLN A 140 -7.25 -16.98 21.74
N LEU A 141 -7.23 -15.80 21.09
CA LEU A 141 -6.00 -15.29 20.49
C LEU A 141 -4.98 -14.99 21.59
N GLN A 142 -3.72 -15.29 21.27
CA GLN A 142 -2.56 -14.96 22.08
C GLN A 142 -1.54 -14.33 21.14
N VAL A 143 -0.84 -13.31 21.61
CA VAL A 143 0.28 -12.70 20.89
C VAL A 143 1.53 -12.89 21.75
N ASP A 144 2.68 -12.99 21.10
CA ASP A 144 3.97 -12.98 21.80
C ASP A 144 4.12 -11.66 22.56
N LYS A 145 4.57 -11.71 23.83
CA LYS A 145 4.65 -10.51 24.69
C LYS A 145 5.64 -9.46 24.19
N ASN A 146 6.41 -9.81 23.15
CA ASN A 146 7.41 -8.97 22.49
C ASN A 146 6.92 -8.36 21.17
N ALA A 147 5.69 -8.64 20.71
CA ALA A 147 5.16 -8.00 19.52
C ALA A 147 4.84 -6.53 19.82
N ALA A 148 5.44 -5.60 19.05
CA ALA A 148 5.14 -4.18 19.15
C ALA A 148 3.63 -3.96 18.99
N MET A 149 3.01 -3.25 19.94
CA MET A 149 1.61 -2.87 19.83
C MET A 149 1.48 -1.83 18.71
N MET A 150 0.59 -2.08 17.76
CA MET A 150 0.22 -1.07 16.78
C MET A 150 -0.50 0.07 17.51
N GLU A 151 0.08 1.27 17.52
CA GLU A 151 -0.53 2.44 18.15
C GLU A 151 -1.44 3.14 17.14
N PHE A 152 -2.74 3.15 17.45
CA PHE A 152 -3.70 4.02 16.77
C PHE A 152 -3.62 5.41 17.36
N SER A 153 -3.87 6.43 16.53
CA SER A 153 -3.84 7.84 16.93
C SER A 153 -4.92 8.23 17.95
N ASP A 154 -5.87 7.34 18.22
CA ASP A 154 -6.88 7.46 19.27
C ASP A 154 -6.77 6.38 20.37
N SER A 155 -5.56 5.82 20.55
CA SER A 155 -5.28 4.78 21.55
C SER A 155 -5.51 5.24 23.00
N GLU A 156 -5.44 6.54 23.28
CA GLU A 156 -5.78 7.15 24.56
C GLU A 156 -7.26 6.97 24.93
N GLN A 157 -8.14 6.78 23.94
CA GLN A 157 -9.56 6.48 24.16
C GLN A 157 -9.80 4.99 24.45
N PHE A 158 -8.77 4.15 24.38
CA PHE A 158 -8.91 2.72 24.64
C PHE A 158 -9.08 2.51 26.13
N ALA A 159 -10.14 1.82 26.50
CA ALA A 159 -10.25 1.38 27.87
C ALA A 159 -9.12 0.37 28.18
N GLU A 160 -8.52 0.48 29.36
CA GLU A 160 -7.38 -0.37 29.74
C GLU A 160 -7.66 -1.88 29.59
N TRP A 161 -8.89 -2.30 29.88
CA TRP A 161 -9.33 -3.69 29.74
C TRP A 161 -9.50 -4.17 28.29
N ALA A 162 -9.47 -3.26 27.32
CA ALA A 162 -9.68 -3.54 25.90
C ALA A 162 -8.37 -3.56 25.10
N LYS A 163 -7.31 -2.89 25.58
CA LYS A 163 -6.05 -2.69 24.84
C LYS A 163 -5.48 -4.00 24.29
N GLU A 164 -5.23 -4.98 25.16
CA GLU A 164 -4.69 -6.28 24.75
C GLU A 164 -5.56 -6.95 23.68
N ALA A 165 -6.88 -6.93 23.85
CA ALA A 165 -7.79 -7.54 22.89
C ALA A 165 -7.81 -6.80 21.55
N ILE A 166 -7.75 -5.47 21.56
CA ILE A 166 -7.66 -4.64 20.36
C ILE A 166 -6.38 -4.97 19.61
N SER A 167 -5.24 -5.00 20.30
CA SER A 167 -3.95 -5.39 19.71
C SER A 167 -4.03 -6.78 19.08
N ASN A 168 -4.59 -7.77 19.79
CA ASN A 168 -4.69 -9.13 19.28
C ASN A 168 -5.53 -9.21 18.01
N VAL A 169 -6.71 -8.58 17.97
CA VAL A 169 -7.57 -8.65 16.78
C VAL A 169 -7.01 -7.84 15.60
N VAL A 170 -6.20 -6.83 15.86
CA VAL A 170 -5.54 -6.01 14.82
C VAL A 170 -4.34 -6.74 14.23
N ILE A 171 -3.47 -7.30 15.07
CA ILE A 171 -2.30 -8.10 14.63
C ILE A 171 -2.73 -9.30 13.78
N HIS A 172 -3.86 -9.92 14.11
CA HIS A 172 -4.41 -11.03 13.33
C HIS A 172 -5.24 -10.58 12.12
N GLY A 173 -5.25 -9.28 11.79
CA GLY A 173 -5.97 -8.72 10.65
C GLY A 173 -7.50 -8.78 10.72
N ILE A 174 -8.06 -9.15 11.88
CA ILE A 174 -9.50 -9.35 12.06
C ILE A 174 -10.23 -8.01 12.11
N MET A 175 -9.72 -7.05 12.89
CA MET A 175 -10.18 -5.67 12.91
C MET A 175 -9.07 -4.75 12.41
N ARG A 176 -9.45 -3.64 11.77
CA ARG A 176 -8.50 -2.63 11.27
C ARG A 176 -8.98 -1.23 11.65
N GLY A 177 -8.06 -0.25 11.64
CA GLY A 177 -8.41 1.16 11.68
C GLY A 177 -9.19 1.60 10.44
N TYR A 178 -9.72 2.81 10.44
CA TYR A 178 -10.31 3.41 9.24
C TYR A 178 -9.18 4.04 8.40
N ASN A 179 -8.99 3.56 7.17
CA ASN A 179 -7.90 3.99 6.29
C ASN A 179 -7.98 5.49 5.99
N SER A 180 -6.79 6.13 5.95
CA SER A 180 -6.45 7.57 5.85
C SER A 180 -5.97 8.28 7.13
N THR A 181 -6.23 7.75 8.35
CA THR A 181 -5.95 8.49 9.60
C THR A 181 -5.31 7.71 10.75
N ASN A 182 -5.06 6.40 10.59
CA ASN A 182 -4.61 5.50 11.66
C ASN A 182 -5.49 5.57 12.94
N ILE A 183 -6.81 5.77 12.80
CA ILE A 183 -7.79 5.87 13.91
C ILE A 183 -8.60 4.57 14.05
N PHE A 184 -8.73 4.03 15.27
CA PHE A 184 -9.51 2.80 15.57
C PHE A 184 -10.98 3.05 15.91
N LYS A 185 -11.32 4.22 16.45
CA LYS A 185 -12.64 4.64 16.99
C LYS A 185 -13.19 3.66 18.04
N PRO A 186 -12.52 3.45 19.18
CA PRO A 186 -12.84 2.42 20.17
C PRO A 186 -14.26 2.54 20.75
N LEU A 187 -14.75 3.78 20.87
CA LEU A 187 -16.06 4.11 21.44
C LEU A 187 -17.20 4.08 20.41
N ASN A 188 -16.89 4.00 19.11
CA ASN A 188 -17.92 3.97 18.08
C ASN A 188 -18.69 2.65 18.10
N PRO A 189 -20.04 2.69 18.02
CA PRO A 189 -20.86 1.52 17.73
C PRO A 189 -20.49 0.84 16.41
N LEU A 190 -20.51 -0.50 16.37
CA LEU A 190 -20.35 -1.26 15.13
C LEU A 190 -21.61 -1.23 14.25
N THR A 191 -21.41 -1.13 12.94
CA THR A 191 -22.46 -1.41 11.96
C THR A 191 -22.61 -2.91 11.70
N ARG A 192 -23.73 -3.28 11.06
CA ARG A 192 -24.02 -4.66 10.67
C ARG A 192 -23.01 -5.21 9.67
N ALA A 193 -22.64 -4.41 8.67
CA ALA A 193 -21.61 -4.75 7.69
C ALA A 193 -20.23 -4.93 8.33
N GLU A 194 -19.83 -4.02 9.23
CA GLU A 194 -18.56 -4.15 9.93
C GLU A 194 -18.48 -5.46 10.72
N LEU A 195 -19.56 -5.85 11.42
CA LEU A 195 -19.54 -7.13 12.14
C LEU A 195 -19.45 -8.33 11.20
N VAL A 196 -20.17 -8.33 10.08
CA VAL A 196 -20.12 -9.45 9.11
C VAL A 196 -18.70 -9.63 8.60
N VAL A 197 -18.02 -8.55 8.21
CA VAL A 197 -16.63 -8.60 7.75
C VAL A 197 -15.67 -9.05 8.87
N ILE A 198 -15.84 -8.53 10.09
CA ILE A 198 -15.04 -8.95 11.25
C ILE A 198 -15.20 -10.45 11.52
N LEU A 199 -16.43 -10.97 11.47
CA LEU A 199 -16.69 -12.38 11.71
C LEU A 199 -16.26 -13.27 10.56
N ASP A 200 -16.32 -12.80 9.32
CA ASP A 200 -15.80 -13.53 8.17
C ASP A 200 -14.29 -13.76 8.32
N ARG A 201 -13.53 -12.69 8.59
CA ARG A 201 -12.10 -12.76 8.92
C ARG A 201 -11.83 -13.64 10.15
N SER A 202 -12.68 -13.56 11.18
CA SER A 202 -12.57 -14.40 12.38
C SER A 202 -12.71 -15.90 12.06
N LEU A 203 -13.59 -16.28 11.12
CA LEU A 203 -13.74 -17.65 10.68
C LEU A 203 -12.51 -18.14 9.90
N GLN A 204 -11.93 -17.28 9.05
CA GLN A 204 -10.69 -17.58 8.33
C GLN A 204 -9.52 -17.83 9.28
N VAL A 205 -9.34 -16.97 10.30
CA VAL A 205 -8.33 -17.17 11.36
C VAL A 205 -8.59 -18.45 12.16
N LYS A 206 -9.85 -18.77 12.46
CA LYS A 206 -10.19 -20.02 13.14
C LYS A 206 -9.86 -21.25 12.30
N LEU A 207 -10.06 -21.20 10.98
CA LEU A 207 -9.73 -22.28 10.06
C LEU A 207 -8.21 -22.50 9.97
N SER A 208 -7.42 -21.43 9.95
CA SER A 208 -5.95 -21.53 9.91
C SER A 208 -5.33 -22.06 11.21
N GLN A 209 -6.03 -21.92 12.35
CA GLN A 209 -5.63 -22.50 13.63
C GLN A 209 -5.96 -24.00 13.77
N LEU A 210 -6.72 -24.60 12.84
CA LEU A 210 -7.01 -26.04 12.89
C LEU A 210 -5.81 -26.85 12.38
N PRO A 211 -5.40 -27.93 13.08
CA PRO A 211 -4.32 -28.78 12.61
C PRO A 211 -4.68 -29.43 11.26
N ILE A 212 -3.79 -29.27 10.27
CA ILE A 212 -3.95 -29.85 8.92
C ILE A 212 -4.11 -31.36 9.05
N LYS A 213 -5.25 -31.89 8.59
CA LYS A 213 -5.50 -33.33 8.52
C LYS A 213 -4.79 -33.84 7.26
N PRO A 214 -3.85 -34.80 7.34
CA PRO A 214 -3.22 -35.33 6.15
C PRO A 214 -4.24 -36.10 5.32
N GLU A 215 -4.46 -35.68 4.08
CA GLU A 215 -5.23 -36.46 3.11
C GLU A 215 -4.48 -37.73 2.75
N ASN A 216 -5.18 -38.86 2.83
CA ASN A 216 -4.68 -40.17 2.46
C ASN A 216 -4.57 -40.29 0.93
N GLY A 217 -3.46 -39.81 0.38
CA GLY A 217 -2.98 -40.11 -0.96
C GLY A 217 -2.18 -41.42 -0.97
N ASN A 218 -2.86 -42.51 -1.28
CA ASN A 218 -2.28 -43.85 -1.44
C ASN A 218 -1.39 -43.91 -2.70
N VAL A 219 -0.06 -43.92 -2.55
CA VAL A 219 0.87 -44.41 -3.59
C VAL A 219 1.81 -45.42 -2.96
N GLY A 220 1.61 -46.69 -3.33
CA GLY A 220 2.46 -47.80 -2.95
C GLY A 220 3.74 -47.85 -3.77
N GLY A 221 4.83 -48.33 -3.15
CA GLY A 221 6.06 -48.65 -3.86
C GLY A 221 7.32 -48.78 -3.00
N ASN A 222 7.38 -49.84 -2.19
CA ASN A 222 8.54 -50.71 -1.88
C ASN A 222 9.94 -50.19 -2.37
N GLY A 223 11.01 -50.05 -1.60
CA GLY A 223 11.40 -50.51 -0.27
C GLY A 223 12.93 -50.76 -0.29
N ASN A 224 13.69 -50.45 0.77
CA ASN A 224 14.61 -51.41 1.40
C ASN A 224 15.26 -50.86 2.68
N ASN A 225 15.51 -51.81 3.57
CA ASN A 225 15.92 -51.67 4.96
C ASN A 225 17.45 -51.60 5.15
N GLY A 226 17.86 -51.00 6.28
CA GLY A 226 19.11 -51.24 6.99
C GLY A 226 19.79 -49.94 7.40
N GLY A 227 20.16 -49.68 8.65
CA GLY A 227 20.17 -50.45 9.89
C GLY A 227 20.82 -49.56 10.95
N ASN A 228 20.27 -49.60 12.15
CA ASN A 228 20.66 -48.89 13.38
C ASN A 228 22.15 -49.09 13.77
N THR A 229 22.84 -48.02 14.18
CA THR A 229 23.65 -48.01 15.42
C THR A 229 23.89 -46.56 15.89
N GLY A 230 23.51 -46.28 17.15
CA GLY A 230 23.74 -45.00 17.81
C GLY A 230 25.20 -44.72 18.16
N GLY A 231 25.50 -43.43 18.35
CA GLY A 231 26.77 -42.92 18.83
C GLY A 231 26.60 -41.51 19.37
N ASN A 232 26.65 -41.39 20.69
CA ASN A 232 26.65 -40.15 21.46
C ASN A 232 27.92 -39.34 21.13
N GLY A 233 27.77 -38.09 20.65
CA GLY A 233 28.89 -37.24 20.26
C GLY A 233 28.53 -35.76 20.36
N ASN A 234 28.99 -35.15 21.44
CA ASN A 234 28.99 -33.71 21.69
C ASN A 234 29.83 -33.01 20.60
N GLY A 235 29.21 -32.21 19.74
CA GLY A 235 29.86 -31.48 18.64
C GLY A 235 29.10 -30.19 18.38
N GLY A 236 29.82 -29.08 18.30
CA GLY A 236 29.28 -27.73 18.24
C GLY A 236 28.21 -27.54 17.17
N VAL A 237 27.25 -26.66 17.48
CA VAL A 237 26.28 -26.14 16.53
C VAL A 237 27.06 -25.35 15.48
N THR A 238 27.53 -26.02 14.43
CA THR A 238 27.73 -25.39 13.14
C THR A 238 26.34 -25.24 12.56
N SER A 239 25.88 -23.99 12.43
CA SER A 239 24.66 -23.64 11.70
C SER A 239 24.62 -24.42 10.38
N PRO A 240 23.46 -24.97 9.98
CA PRO A 240 23.36 -25.63 8.68
C PRO A 240 23.71 -24.60 7.61
N VAL A 241 24.54 -25.02 6.65
CA VAL A 241 24.74 -24.28 5.39
C VAL A 241 23.34 -24.00 4.82
N LYS A 242 22.92 -22.74 4.76
CA LYS A 242 21.66 -22.33 4.12
C LYS A 242 21.71 -22.84 2.68
N GLU A 243 20.71 -23.62 2.28
CA GLU A 243 20.48 -24.02 0.90
C GLU A 243 20.42 -22.73 0.05
N GLU A 244 21.15 -22.67 -1.08
CA GLU A 244 21.12 -21.48 -1.95
C GLU A 244 19.68 -21.18 -2.38
N ASN A 245 19.26 -19.92 -2.32
CA ASN A 245 17.90 -19.54 -2.69
C ASN A 245 17.63 -19.90 -4.16
N ALA A 246 16.44 -20.44 -4.43
CA ALA A 246 16.01 -20.65 -5.81
C ALA A 246 15.98 -19.30 -6.57
N PRO A 247 16.62 -19.18 -7.75
CA PRO A 247 16.59 -17.95 -8.53
C PRO A 247 15.15 -17.54 -8.86
N PHE A 248 14.83 -16.26 -8.67
CA PHE A 248 13.62 -15.70 -9.28
C PHE A 248 13.75 -15.76 -10.80
N LYS A 249 12.61 -15.96 -11.48
CA LYS A 249 12.54 -15.69 -12.91
C LYS A 249 12.58 -14.19 -13.16
N THR A 250 13.14 -13.80 -14.30
CA THR A 250 13.35 -12.41 -14.69
C THR A 250 12.40 -12.02 -15.80
N GLU A 251 11.57 -11.03 -15.52
CA GLU A 251 10.69 -10.36 -16.47
C GLU A 251 11.20 -8.93 -16.69
N ILE A 252 11.18 -8.45 -17.94
CA ILE A 252 11.57 -7.08 -18.26
C ILE A 252 10.51 -6.39 -19.12
N THR A 253 10.29 -5.11 -18.85
CA THR A 253 9.39 -4.26 -19.62
C THR A 253 10.19 -3.40 -20.59
N VAL A 254 9.85 -3.46 -21.87
CA VAL A 254 10.63 -2.88 -22.97
C VAL A 254 9.80 -1.87 -23.74
N ARG A 255 10.26 -0.62 -23.73
CA ARG A 255 9.76 0.44 -24.62
C ARG A 255 10.31 0.24 -26.02
N THR A 256 9.41 -0.01 -26.97
CA THR A 256 9.80 -0.42 -28.32
C THR A 256 10.60 0.65 -29.05
N VAL A 257 10.24 1.93 -28.93
CA VAL A 257 11.00 3.00 -29.60
C VAL A 257 12.42 3.15 -29.07
N ASN A 258 12.63 2.91 -27.79
CA ASN A 258 13.94 3.05 -27.18
C ASN A 258 14.84 1.88 -27.58
N GLN A 259 14.25 0.70 -27.86
CA GLN A 259 15.02 -0.53 -28.06
C GLN A 259 15.10 -1.03 -29.50
N PHE A 260 14.06 -0.87 -30.32
CA PHE A 260 13.91 -1.58 -31.60
C PHE A 260 13.63 -0.64 -32.77
N ARG A 261 14.61 -0.43 -33.65
CA ARG A 261 14.43 0.29 -34.92
C ARG A 261 14.54 -0.62 -36.14
N SER A 262 14.97 -1.86 -35.94
CA SER A 262 15.20 -2.83 -36.99
C SER A 262 15.19 -4.27 -36.47
N ALA A 263 15.10 -5.24 -37.40
CA ALA A 263 15.22 -6.66 -37.06
C ALA A 263 16.61 -7.02 -36.48
N SER A 264 17.66 -6.23 -36.76
CA SER A 264 18.99 -6.42 -36.17
C SER A 264 18.97 -6.08 -34.68
N ASP A 265 18.35 -4.96 -34.31
CA ASP A 265 18.26 -4.54 -32.91
C ASP A 265 17.50 -5.57 -32.08
N VAL A 266 16.42 -6.10 -32.63
CA VAL A 266 15.64 -7.19 -32.01
C VAL A 266 16.50 -8.44 -31.81
N ALA A 267 17.23 -8.88 -32.85
CA ALA A 267 18.08 -10.06 -32.75
C ALA A 267 19.20 -9.88 -31.70
N ASP A 268 19.87 -8.72 -31.72
CA ASP A 268 20.95 -8.40 -30.78
C ASP A 268 20.43 -8.34 -29.33
N PHE A 269 19.27 -7.72 -29.12
CA PHE A 269 18.61 -7.65 -27.82
C PHE A 269 18.23 -9.04 -27.30
N VAL A 270 17.56 -9.86 -28.12
CA VAL A 270 17.17 -11.22 -27.72
C VAL A 270 18.40 -12.08 -27.39
N GLU A 271 19.53 -11.90 -28.10
CA GLU A 271 20.78 -12.57 -27.72
C GLU A 271 21.29 -12.13 -26.35
N GLN A 272 21.19 -10.85 -25.98
CA GLN A 272 21.53 -10.40 -24.63
C GLN A 272 20.53 -10.89 -23.58
N ALA A 273 19.24 -10.90 -23.89
CA ALA A 273 18.18 -11.40 -23.01
C ALA A 273 18.42 -12.87 -22.64
N VAL A 274 18.76 -13.72 -23.62
CA VAL A 274 19.16 -15.12 -23.39
C VAL A 274 20.42 -15.20 -22.53
N LYS A 275 21.43 -14.39 -22.83
CA LYS A 275 22.71 -14.40 -22.12
C LYS A 275 22.56 -14.07 -20.63
N TYR A 276 21.63 -13.18 -20.29
CA TYR A 276 21.35 -12.73 -18.93
C TYR A 276 20.06 -13.32 -18.35
N ASN A 277 19.61 -14.45 -18.91
CA ASN A 277 18.51 -15.26 -18.38
C ASN A 277 17.20 -14.49 -18.13
N VAL A 278 16.82 -13.65 -19.07
CA VAL A 278 15.47 -13.09 -19.14
C VAL A 278 14.52 -14.21 -19.56
N ASP A 279 13.45 -14.39 -18.79
CA ASP A 279 12.41 -15.39 -19.04
C ASP A 279 11.25 -14.80 -19.86
N ILE A 280 10.88 -13.54 -19.60
CA ILE A 280 9.69 -12.89 -20.17
C ILE A 280 10.03 -11.46 -20.62
N ILE A 281 9.57 -11.08 -21.81
CA ILE A 281 9.63 -9.70 -22.33
C ILE A 281 8.20 -9.15 -22.43
N ASN A 282 7.88 -8.14 -21.61
CA ASN A 282 6.71 -7.28 -21.80
C ASN A 282 7.06 -6.19 -22.79
N MET A 283 6.68 -6.36 -24.05
CA MET A 283 7.00 -5.39 -25.10
C MET A 283 5.86 -4.39 -25.25
N SER A 284 6.16 -3.09 -25.17
CA SER A 284 5.20 -2.05 -25.54
C SER A 284 4.81 -2.21 -27.01
N VAL A 285 3.53 -2.40 -27.31
CA VAL A 285 3.03 -2.54 -28.70
C VAL A 285 2.38 -1.27 -29.24
N LYS A 286 2.09 -0.32 -28.34
CA LYS A 286 1.42 0.96 -28.60
C LYS A 286 2.11 2.06 -27.80
N GLN A 287 2.24 3.24 -28.40
CA GLN A 287 2.91 4.36 -27.75
C GLN A 287 2.22 4.80 -26.46
N ASP A 288 3.01 5.13 -25.43
CA ASP A 288 2.54 5.60 -24.12
C ASP A 288 2.84 7.09 -23.88
N GLU A 289 2.66 7.59 -22.65
CA GLU A 289 2.86 9.00 -22.31
C GLU A 289 4.33 9.39 -22.12
N ASP A 290 5.08 8.60 -21.35
CA ASP A 290 6.25 9.11 -20.61
C ASP A 290 7.40 9.57 -21.52
N ASP A 291 7.49 9.02 -22.75
CA ASP A 291 8.55 9.35 -23.71
C ASP A 291 8.05 9.57 -25.15
N GLU A 292 6.75 9.42 -25.40
CA GLU A 292 6.20 9.26 -26.75
C GLU A 292 4.99 10.16 -26.98
N VAL A 293 5.24 11.45 -27.20
CA VAL A 293 4.24 12.39 -27.73
C VAL A 293 4.48 12.57 -29.23
N PRO A 294 3.58 12.10 -30.12
CA PRO A 294 2.19 11.67 -29.87
C PRO A 294 2.06 10.21 -29.37
N SER A 295 1.07 9.92 -28.51
CA SER A 295 0.76 8.57 -28.00
C SER A 295 -0.26 7.81 -28.87
N GLY A 296 -0.46 6.51 -28.63
CA GLY A 296 -1.52 5.72 -29.26
C GLY A 296 -1.21 5.13 -30.65
N HIS A 297 -0.04 5.39 -31.25
CA HIS A 297 0.35 4.70 -32.48
C HIS A 297 1.01 3.37 -32.16
N VAL A 298 0.83 2.39 -33.03
CA VAL A 298 1.32 1.02 -32.80
C VAL A 298 2.62 0.71 -33.54
N PHE A 299 3.38 -0.26 -33.02
CA PHE A 299 4.68 -0.69 -33.56
C PHE A 299 4.61 -1.97 -34.39
N TYR A 300 3.39 -2.36 -34.78
CA TYR A 300 3.09 -3.56 -35.55
C TYR A 300 2.15 -3.21 -36.71
N ASN A 301 1.96 -4.14 -37.64
CA ASN A 301 1.08 -3.90 -38.77
C ASN A 301 -0.41 -3.97 -38.35
N SER A 302 -1.02 -2.80 -38.13
CA SER A 302 -2.41 -2.66 -37.70
C SER A 302 -3.34 -2.17 -38.82
N ALA A 303 -4.58 -2.66 -38.79
CA ALA A 303 -5.70 -2.16 -39.57
C ALA A 303 -6.62 -1.22 -38.75
N ILE A 304 -6.38 -1.09 -37.44
CA ILE A 304 -7.23 -0.37 -36.49
C ILE A 304 -6.59 0.95 -36.06
N ALA A 305 -5.40 0.87 -35.47
CA ALA A 305 -4.65 1.99 -34.94
C ALA A 305 -3.62 2.49 -35.97
N PRO A 306 -3.28 3.79 -35.98
CA PRO A 306 -2.23 4.29 -36.85
C PRO A 306 -0.88 3.69 -36.46
N ILE A 307 -0.04 3.40 -37.45
CA ILE A 307 1.30 2.85 -37.25
C ILE A 307 2.26 4.01 -36.93
N ALA A 308 3.13 3.82 -35.94
CA ALA A 308 4.13 4.81 -35.56
C ALA A 308 5.15 5.06 -36.67
N ASP A 309 5.66 6.28 -36.76
CA ASP A 309 6.67 6.67 -37.74
C ASP A 309 7.92 5.76 -37.65
N GLY A 310 8.30 5.18 -38.78
CA GLY A 310 9.44 4.25 -38.89
C GLY A 310 9.08 2.77 -38.76
N TYR A 311 7.83 2.43 -38.42
CA TYR A 311 7.36 1.04 -38.28
C TYR A 311 6.46 0.58 -39.44
N GLU A 312 6.20 1.42 -40.44
CA GLU A 312 5.29 1.13 -41.56
C GLU A 312 5.75 -0.06 -42.43
N SER A 313 7.04 -0.39 -42.37
CA SER A 313 7.65 -1.54 -43.04
C SER A 313 8.39 -2.48 -42.09
N PHE A 314 8.24 -2.26 -40.78
CA PHE A 314 8.90 -3.01 -39.73
C PHE A 314 7.91 -3.33 -38.60
N ASP A 315 7.37 -4.54 -38.65
CA ASP A 315 6.51 -5.09 -37.61
C ASP A 315 7.38 -5.57 -36.43
N ALA A 316 7.59 -4.70 -35.45
CA ALA A 316 8.48 -4.98 -34.33
C ALA A 316 7.96 -6.17 -33.49
N LEU A 317 6.64 -6.22 -33.24
CA LEU A 317 6.01 -7.27 -32.45
C LEU A 317 6.24 -8.66 -33.07
N SER A 318 5.99 -8.80 -34.38
CA SER A 318 6.24 -10.05 -35.10
C SER A 318 7.71 -10.49 -35.02
N GLN A 319 8.64 -9.54 -35.12
CA GLN A 319 10.07 -9.84 -35.05
C GLN A 319 10.51 -10.26 -33.64
N VAL A 320 10.04 -9.58 -32.60
CA VAL A 320 10.37 -9.92 -31.20
C VAL A 320 9.82 -11.30 -30.85
N ILE A 321 8.55 -11.59 -31.13
CA ILE A 321 7.95 -12.92 -30.94
C ILE A 321 8.78 -13.98 -31.64
N THR A 322 9.07 -13.79 -32.93
CA THR A 322 9.81 -14.78 -33.72
C THR A 322 11.19 -15.08 -33.12
N GLN A 323 11.95 -14.05 -32.74
CA GLN A 323 13.30 -14.24 -32.21
C GLN A 323 13.28 -14.79 -30.77
N ALA A 324 12.42 -14.26 -29.91
CA ALA A 324 12.31 -14.66 -28.50
C ALA A 324 11.82 -16.11 -28.35
N HIS A 325 10.77 -16.50 -29.07
CA HIS A 325 10.25 -17.86 -29.04
C HIS A 325 11.26 -18.90 -29.53
N LEU A 326 12.08 -18.56 -30.54
CA LEU A 326 13.19 -19.43 -30.98
C LEU A 326 14.22 -19.71 -29.89
N LYS A 327 14.25 -18.87 -28.85
CA LYS A 327 15.15 -18.99 -27.69
C LYS A 327 14.44 -19.45 -26.42
N GLY A 328 13.12 -19.65 -26.47
CA GLY A 328 12.31 -20.03 -25.31
C GLY A 328 12.03 -18.90 -24.33
N ILE A 329 12.07 -17.64 -24.79
CA ILE A 329 11.65 -16.46 -24.03
C ILE A 329 10.19 -16.16 -24.37
N GLU A 330 9.35 -15.97 -23.35
CA GLU A 330 7.95 -15.60 -23.52
C GLU A 330 7.82 -14.11 -23.87
N VAL A 331 6.81 -13.77 -24.67
CA VAL A 331 6.53 -12.40 -25.09
C VAL A 331 5.09 -12.04 -24.74
N ARG A 332 4.93 -11.04 -23.87
CA ARG A 332 3.64 -10.44 -23.57
C ARG A 332 3.52 -9.08 -24.26
N ALA A 333 2.34 -8.80 -24.78
CA ALA A 333 2.01 -7.49 -25.33
C ALA A 333 1.65 -6.53 -24.19
N TRP A 334 2.49 -5.54 -23.93
CA TRP A 334 2.17 -4.43 -23.03
C TRP A 334 1.41 -3.36 -23.81
N ILE A 335 0.18 -3.07 -23.37
CA ILE A 335 -0.76 -2.20 -24.09
C ILE A 335 -1.28 -1.10 -23.15
N PRO A 336 -0.75 0.13 -23.24
CA PRO A 336 -1.36 1.30 -22.62
C PRO A 336 -2.80 1.49 -23.07
N GLN A 337 -3.72 1.86 -22.18
CA GLN A 337 -5.14 1.99 -22.50
C GLN A 337 -5.54 3.46 -22.72
N PHE A 338 -5.91 4.18 -21.67
CA PHE A 338 -6.67 5.44 -21.82
C PHE A 338 -5.82 6.70 -22.02
N HIS A 339 -4.50 6.58 -22.05
CA HIS A 339 -3.60 7.64 -22.51
C HIS A 339 -3.33 7.46 -24.02
N ASP A 340 -4.27 7.91 -24.87
CA ASP A 340 -4.26 7.63 -26.30
C ASP A 340 -4.66 8.85 -27.14
N GLN A 341 -3.66 9.55 -27.68
CA GLN A 341 -3.87 10.69 -28.57
C GLN A 341 -4.41 10.26 -29.95
N ALA A 342 -4.06 9.07 -30.44
CA ALA A 342 -4.58 8.56 -31.71
C ALA A 342 -6.11 8.33 -31.65
N ALA A 343 -6.61 7.79 -30.54
CA ALA A 343 -8.02 7.66 -30.23
C ALA A 343 -8.71 9.04 -30.17
N PHE A 344 -8.11 10.01 -29.49
CA PHE A 344 -8.61 11.39 -29.48
C PHE A 344 -8.69 12.00 -30.89
N HIS A 345 -7.68 11.80 -31.75
CA HIS A 345 -7.70 12.30 -33.12
C HIS A 345 -8.75 11.62 -34.00
N LYS A 346 -9.14 10.39 -33.66
CA LYS A 346 -10.23 9.67 -34.33
C LYS A 346 -11.58 10.30 -34.01
N ASP A 347 -11.83 10.63 -32.75
CA ASP A 347 -13.01 11.38 -32.32
C ASP A 347 -12.69 12.31 -31.13
N PRO A 348 -12.61 13.64 -31.35
CA PRO A 348 -12.31 14.58 -30.28
C PRO A 348 -13.33 14.60 -29.13
N SER A 349 -14.54 14.05 -29.34
CA SER A 349 -15.53 13.93 -28.26
C SER A 349 -15.16 12.90 -27.20
N TRP A 350 -14.18 12.04 -27.48
CA TRP A 350 -13.67 11.04 -26.56
C TRP A 350 -12.71 11.60 -25.52
N GLN A 351 -12.26 12.85 -25.66
CA GLN A 351 -11.33 13.46 -24.71
C GLN A 351 -11.93 13.50 -23.30
N MET A 352 -11.10 13.14 -22.32
CA MET A 352 -11.44 13.32 -20.91
C MET A 352 -11.62 14.81 -20.58
N HIS A 353 -12.53 15.12 -19.67
CA HIS A 353 -12.74 16.47 -19.16
C HIS A 353 -12.55 16.52 -17.64
N ALA A 354 -11.93 17.58 -17.16
CA ALA A 354 -11.74 17.87 -15.74
C ALA A 354 -12.68 18.99 -15.27
N LEU A 355 -13.07 18.97 -14.00
CA LEU A 355 -13.81 20.05 -13.37
C LEU A 355 -12.83 21.10 -12.86
N VAL A 356 -12.86 22.30 -13.46
CA VAL A 356 -12.02 23.45 -13.09
C VAL A 356 -12.93 24.68 -12.92
N ASP A 357 -12.86 25.32 -11.75
CA ASP A 357 -13.68 26.50 -11.41
C ASP A 357 -15.19 26.31 -11.70
N GLY A 358 -15.71 25.11 -11.41
CA GLY A 358 -17.12 24.75 -11.63
C GLY A 358 -17.51 24.52 -13.10
N SER A 359 -16.53 24.46 -14.01
CA SER A 359 -16.75 24.18 -15.43
C SER A 359 -16.02 22.91 -15.87
N ALA A 360 -16.67 22.09 -16.70
CA ALA A 360 -16.02 20.96 -17.37
C ALA A 360 -15.13 21.50 -18.51
N VAL A 361 -13.83 21.21 -18.44
CA VAL A 361 -12.83 21.64 -19.43
C VAL A 361 -12.08 20.43 -19.99
N PRO A 362 -11.71 20.41 -21.28
CA PRO A 362 -10.89 19.33 -21.83
C PRO A 362 -9.58 19.17 -21.04
N TYR A 363 -9.24 17.93 -20.70
CA TYR A 363 -8.04 17.61 -19.95
C TYR A 363 -6.84 17.42 -20.89
N THR A 364 -5.70 18.04 -20.57
CA THR A 364 -4.48 18.01 -21.40
C THR A 364 -3.19 17.75 -20.61
N GLY A 365 -3.30 17.16 -19.42
CA GLY A 365 -2.13 16.95 -18.56
C GLY A 365 -1.56 18.21 -17.91
N SER A 366 -0.53 18.01 -17.12
CA SER A 366 0.21 19.10 -16.45
C SER A 366 1.10 19.89 -17.42
N ASN A 367 1.62 19.21 -18.45
CA ASN A 367 2.50 19.79 -19.46
C ASN A 367 1.74 20.37 -20.68
N GLY A 368 0.42 20.17 -20.75
CA GLY A 368 -0.44 20.65 -21.84
C GLY A 368 -0.40 19.80 -23.12
N SER A 369 0.23 18.63 -23.07
CA SER A 369 0.47 17.72 -24.20
C SER A 369 0.05 16.27 -23.96
N GLU A 370 -0.55 15.96 -22.81
CA GLU A 370 -1.10 14.63 -22.51
C GLU A 370 -2.54 14.53 -23.01
N TYR A 371 -2.93 13.37 -23.54
CA TYR A 371 -4.25 13.18 -24.14
C TYR A 371 -4.89 11.92 -23.60
N PHE A 372 -5.65 12.09 -22.51
CA PHE A 372 -6.49 11.04 -21.99
C PHE A 372 -7.84 11.00 -22.72
N VAL A 373 -8.26 9.79 -23.07
CA VAL A 373 -9.62 9.49 -23.53
C VAL A 373 -10.46 8.97 -22.37
N ASN A 374 -11.76 9.25 -22.40
CA ASN A 374 -12.69 8.94 -21.33
C ASN A 374 -12.85 7.41 -21.14
N PRO A 375 -12.38 6.82 -20.02
CA PRO A 375 -12.44 5.38 -19.76
C PRO A 375 -13.88 4.83 -19.65
N ILE A 376 -14.86 5.70 -19.43
CA ILE A 376 -16.27 5.35 -19.24
C ILE A 376 -17.01 5.35 -20.59
N HIS A 377 -16.46 5.98 -21.62
CA HIS A 377 -17.17 6.13 -22.88
C HIS A 377 -17.16 4.80 -23.66
N PRO A 378 -18.32 4.27 -24.07
CA PRO A 378 -18.41 2.92 -24.65
C PRO A 378 -17.66 2.82 -25.98
N ASP A 379 -17.66 3.87 -26.80
CA ASP A 379 -16.91 3.86 -28.07
C ASP A 379 -15.38 3.93 -27.86
N VAL A 380 -14.92 4.52 -26.74
CA VAL A 380 -13.50 4.51 -26.35
C VAL A 380 -13.12 3.10 -25.94
N GLN A 381 -13.89 2.50 -25.02
CA GLN A 381 -13.67 1.12 -24.58
C GLN A 381 -13.66 0.15 -25.77
N ALA A 382 -14.60 0.30 -26.71
CA ALA A 382 -14.65 -0.54 -27.91
C ALA A 382 -13.44 -0.36 -28.82
N TYR A 383 -12.91 0.86 -28.95
CA TYR A 383 -11.70 1.11 -29.72
C TYR A 383 -10.47 0.45 -29.09
N GLU A 384 -10.26 0.65 -27.79
CA GLU A 384 -9.12 0.07 -27.07
C GLU A 384 -9.15 -1.46 -27.08
N ARG A 385 -10.32 -2.07 -26.81
CA ARG A 385 -10.53 -3.52 -26.90
C ARG A 385 -10.23 -4.07 -28.29
N SER A 386 -10.63 -3.35 -29.35
CA SER A 386 -10.38 -3.79 -30.72
C SER A 386 -8.88 -3.90 -31.07
N ILE A 387 -8.04 -3.06 -30.45
CA ILE A 387 -6.58 -3.15 -30.60
C ILE A 387 -6.05 -4.43 -29.92
N ILE A 388 -6.55 -4.73 -28.71
CA ILE A 388 -6.21 -5.96 -27.98
C ILE A 388 -6.64 -7.19 -28.79
N GLU A 389 -7.88 -7.21 -29.29
CA GLU A 389 -8.41 -8.29 -30.13
C GLU A 389 -7.57 -8.51 -31.40
N GLU A 390 -7.13 -7.43 -32.06
CA GLU A 390 -6.28 -7.49 -33.24
C GLU A 390 -4.93 -8.13 -32.92
N VAL A 391 -4.30 -7.73 -31.82
CA VAL A 391 -3.03 -8.30 -31.36
C VAL A 391 -3.20 -9.78 -31.04
N VAL A 392 -4.19 -10.14 -30.22
CA VAL A 392 -4.44 -11.53 -29.78
C VAL A 392 -4.83 -12.44 -30.95
N SER A 393 -5.54 -11.92 -31.95
CA SER A 393 -5.95 -12.68 -33.13
C SER A 393 -4.82 -12.94 -34.12
N ASN A 394 -3.90 -11.98 -34.28
CA ASN A 394 -2.93 -11.99 -35.36
C ASN A 394 -1.53 -12.44 -34.94
N TYR A 395 -1.20 -12.37 -33.66
CA TYR A 395 0.15 -12.62 -33.15
C TYR A 395 0.18 -13.79 -32.16
N ASP A 396 1.24 -14.59 -32.21
CA ASP A 396 1.45 -15.68 -31.26
C ASP A 396 2.14 -15.14 -30.00
N ILE A 397 1.43 -14.30 -29.25
CA ILE A 397 1.88 -13.84 -27.93
C ILE A 397 1.50 -14.84 -26.84
N ASP A 398 2.24 -14.79 -25.74
CA ASP A 398 2.03 -15.63 -24.55
C ASP A 398 1.04 -14.98 -23.56
N GLY A 399 0.91 -13.64 -23.59
CA GLY A 399 -0.05 -12.92 -22.76
C GLY A 399 -0.19 -11.45 -23.13
N VAL A 400 -1.14 -10.78 -22.47
CA VAL A 400 -1.40 -9.34 -22.55
C VAL A 400 -1.19 -8.73 -21.17
N VAL A 401 -0.55 -7.57 -21.11
CA VAL A 401 -0.43 -6.76 -19.88
C VAL A 401 -1.01 -5.38 -20.15
N LEU A 402 -2.09 -5.04 -19.46
CA LEU A 402 -2.72 -3.73 -19.59
C LEU A 402 -2.03 -2.73 -18.67
N ASP A 403 -1.94 -1.50 -19.15
CA ASP A 403 -1.39 -0.37 -18.41
C ASP A 403 -2.23 0.87 -18.67
N TRP A 404 -2.03 1.95 -17.91
CA TRP A 404 -2.82 3.18 -18.04
C TRP A 404 -4.33 2.95 -17.90
N LEU A 405 -4.70 1.98 -17.05
CA LEU A 405 -6.08 1.67 -16.64
C LEU A 405 -6.54 2.64 -15.55
N ARG A 406 -6.57 3.93 -15.85
CA ARG A 406 -6.80 4.97 -14.84
C ARG A 406 -7.45 6.24 -15.37
N PHE A 407 -8.05 6.99 -14.45
CA PHE A 407 -8.24 8.44 -14.56
C PHE A 407 -7.01 9.16 -14.02
N ASP A 408 -6.91 10.47 -14.21
CA ASP A 408 -5.80 11.25 -13.66
C ASP A 408 -6.08 11.81 -12.24
N ASN A 409 -7.34 12.16 -11.91
CA ASN A 409 -7.68 12.63 -10.56
C ASN A 409 -9.18 12.42 -10.22
N TYR A 410 -9.60 12.81 -9.02
CA TYR A 410 -11.00 12.80 -8.58
C TYR A 410 -11.92 13.65 -9.43
N ASN A 411 -11.45 14.80 -9.93
CA ASN A 411 -12.30 15.80 -10.58
C ASN A 411 -12.64 15.48 -12.05
N MET A 412 -12.53 14.22 -12.45
CA MET A 412 -12.69 13.74 -13.82
C MET A 412 -13.12 12.26 -13.84
N ASP A 413 -13.64 11.71 -14.93
CA ASP A 413 -14.09 12.43 -16.12
C ASP A 413 -15.40 13.18 -15.86
N VAL A 414 -15.52 14.44 -16.26
CA VAL A 414 -16.78 15.22 -16.20
C VAL A 414 -17.25 15.67 -17.57
N SER A 415 -16.98 14.86 -18.60
CA SER A 415 -17.53 15.10 -19.94
C SER A 415 -19.07 15.05 -19.89
N SER A 416 -19.73 15.63 -20.89
CA SER A 416 -21.20 15.61 -20.95
C SER A 416 -21.77 14.20 -20.95
N TYR A 417 -21.06 13.22 -21.51
CA TYR A 417 -21.47 11.81 -21.46
C TYR A 417 -21.50 11.32 -20.01
N THR A 418 -20.37 11.46 -19.30
CA THR A 418 -20.20 10.97 -17.93
C THR A 418 -21.13 11.65 -16.94
N VAL A 419 -21.29 12.98 -17.04
CA VAL A 419 -22.22 13.74 -16.20
C VAL A 419 -23.64 13.23 -16.35
N ASN A 420 -24.12 13.07 -17.59
CA ASN A 420 -25.47 12.58 -17.85
C ASN A 420 -25.67 11.13 -17.37
N LEU A 421 -24.67 10.27 -17.55
CA LEU A 421 -24.72 8.88 -17.09
C LEU A 421 -24.80 8.82 -15.56
N TYR A 422 -23.91 9.52 -14.86
CA TYR A 422 -23.89 9.56 -13.40
C TYR A 422 -25.20 10.12 -12.84
N GLU A 423 -25.67 11.25 -13.38
CA GLU A 423 -26.96 11.86 -12.97
C GLU A 423 -28.13 10.91 -13.14
N SER A 424 -28.14 10.10 -14.20
CA SER A 424 -29.22 9.14 -14.45
C SER A 424 -29.27 8.00 -13.42
N ILE A 425 -28.14 7.68 -12.79
CA ILE A 425 -27.99 6.60 -11.81
C ILE A 425 -28.21 7.13 -10.39
N TYR A 426 -27.56 8.24 -10.04
CA TYR A 426 -27.50 8.76 -8.68
C TYR A 426 -28.47 9.91 -8.40
N GLY A 427 -29.07 10.50 -9.44
CA GLY A 427 -30.09 11.54 -9.30
C GLY A 427 -29.57 12.93 -8.93
N TYR A 428 -28.25 13.14 -8.99
CA TYR A 428 -27.60 14.45 -8.82
C TYR A 428 -26.33 14.55 -9.68
N SER A 429 -25.90 15.78 -9.96
CA SER A 429 -24.74 16.04 -10.83
C SER A 429 -23.41 15.80 -10.12
N PRO A 430 -22.43 15.13 -10.76
CA PRO A 430 -21.08 15.08 -10.21
C PRO A 430 -20.43 16.47 -10.18
N LEU A 431 -20.94 17.45 -10.94
CA LEU A 431 -20.50 18.84 -10.90
C LEU A 431 -20.84 19.55 -9.57
N GLU A 432 -21.72 18.97 -8.76
CA GLU A 432 -22.05 19.47 -7.41
C GLU A 432 -21.09 18.93 -6.33
N ILE A 433 -20.16 18.05 -6.68
CA ILE A 433 -19.22 17.44 -5.73
C ILE A 433 -18.04 18.38 -5.50
N ASN A 434 -17.72 18.64 -4.23
CA ASN A 434 -16.45 19.25 -3.86
C ASN A 434 -15.37 18.15 -3.83
N PHE A 435 -14.51 18.10 -4.84
CA PHE A 435 -13.47 17.07 -4.96
C PHE A 435 -12.28 17.30 -4.00
N ASP A 436 -12.09 18.53 -3.53
CA ASP A 436 -11.01 18.89 -2.59
C ASP A 436 -11.28 18.41 -1.16
N GLU A 437 -12.53 18.05 -0.85
CA GLU A 437 -12.95 17.60 0.48
C GLU A 437 -13.33 16.12 0.48
N ASP A 438 -12.81 15.38 1.45
CA ASP A 438 -13.29 14.02 1.71
C ASP A 438 -14.75 14.06 2.12
N SER A 439 -15.59 13.39 1.34
CA SER A 439 -17.04 13.39 1.51
C SER A 439 -17.63 12.09 0.99
N THR A 440 -18.81 11.74 1.51
CA THR A 440 -19.56 10.57 1.02
C THR A 440 -19.80 10.63 -0.48
N ARG A 441 -20.10 11.81 -1.03
CA ARG A 441 -20.34 11.99 -2.47
C ARG A 441 -19.07 11.78 -3.30
N ARG A 442 -17.91 12.28 -2.84
CA ARG A 442 -16.62 12.06 -3.51
C ARG A 442 -16.26 10.56 -3.50
N ASN A 443 -16.48 9.89 -2.38
CA ASN A 443 -16.17 8.46 -2.26
C ASN A 443 -17.11 7.60 -3.11
N GLU A 444 -18.40 7.93 -3.19
CA GLU A 444 -19.37 7.27 -4.10
C GLU A 444 -18.99 7.48 -5.57
N TRP A 445 -18.64 8.71 -5.94
CA TRP A 445 -18.13 9.04 -7.27
C TRP A 445 -16.88 8.22 -7.63
N ASN A 446 -15.92 8.13 -6.70
CA ASN A 446 -14.69 7.41 -6.93
C ASN A 446 -14.91 5.90 -7.09
N GLU A 447 -15.74 5.31 -6.24
CA GLU A 447 -16.09 3.89 -6.32
C GLU A 447 -16.78 3.57 -7.66
N TRP A 448 -17.74 4.41 -8.08
CA TRP A 448 -18.44 4.23 -9.35
C TRP A 448 -17.50 4.26 -10.55
N ARG A 449 -16.56 5.21 -10.59
CA ARG A 449 -15.52 5.29 -11.62
C ARG A 449 -14.61 4.06 -11.62
N THR A 450 -14.22 3.62 -10.43
CA THR A 450 -13.40 2.43 -10.22
C THR A 450 -14.11 1.17 -10.74
N ASP A 451 -15.43 1.07 -10.54
CA ASP A 451 -16.24 -0.01 -11.12
C ASP A 451 -16.26 0.01 -12.66
N GLN A 452 -16.21 1.18 -13.29
CA GLN A 452 -16.16 1.26 -14.76
C GLN A 452 -14.86 0.67 -15.32
N ILE A 453 -13.72 0.95 -14.67
CA ILE A 453 -12.43 0.35 -15.06
C ILE A 453 -12.44 -1.15 -14.78
N GLY A 454 -13.00 -1.59 -13.64
CA GLY A 454 -13.18 -3.01 -13.33
C GLY A 454 -13.99 -3.76 -14.40
N GLY A 455 -15.12 -3.19 -14.82
CA GLY A 455 -15.95 -3.72 -15.90
C GLY A 455 -15.20 -3.79 -17.23
N TYR A 456 -14.42 -2.77 -17.57
CA TYR A 456 -13.58 -2.78 -18.77
C TYR A 456 -12.57 -3.94 -18.79
N VAL A 457 -11.89 -4.22 -17.68
CA VAL A 457 -10.93 -5.33 -17.59
C VAL A 457 -11.63 -6.69 -17.71
N GLN A 458 -12.84 -6.83 -17.15
CA GLN A 458 -13.67 -8.02 -17.31
C GLN A 458 -14.07 -8.23 -18.78
N ASP A 459 -14.49 -7.17 -19.46
CA ASP A 459 -14.81 -7.20 -20.88
C ASP A 459 -13.60 -7.62 -21.74
N VAL A 460 -12.41 -7.08 -21.45
CA VAL A 460 -11.16 -7.51 -22.12
C VAL A 460 -10.91 -9.00 -21.90
N ARG A 461 -11.10 -9.52 -20.68
CA ARG A 461 -10.94 -10.95 -20.40
C ARG A 461 -11.89 -11.79 -21.27
N GLU A 462 -13.15 -11.38 -21.36
CA GLU A 462 -14.14 -12.08 -22.18
C GLU A 462 -13.74 -12.11 -23.66
N ASP A 463 -13.31 -10.99 -24.22
CA ASP A 463 -12.84 -10.92 -25.62
C ASP A 463 -11.63 -11.84 -25.88
N ILE A 464 -10.63 -11.79 -24.99
CA ILE A 464 -9.44 -12.65 -25.12
C ILE A 464 -9.83 -14.13 -25.04
N ASP A 465 -10.76 -14.50 -24.14
CA ASP A 465 -11.20 -15.90 -24.01
C ASP A 465 -12.00 -16.40 -25.23
N GLU A 466 -12.76 -15.51 -25.89
CA GLU A 466 -13.44 -15.84 -27.15
C GLU A 466 -12.44 -16.14 -28.29
N ILE A 467 -11.30 -15.45 -28.32
CA ILE A 467 -10.28 -15.60 -29.37
C ILE A 467 -9.29 -16.73 -29.04
N LYS A 468 -8.67 -16.69 -27.85
CA LYS A 468 -7.61 -17.62 -27.39
C LYS A 468 -7.76 -17.88 -25.89
N ALA A 469 -8.72 -18.73 -25.56
CA ALA A 469 -9.00 -19.18 -24.20
C ALA A 469 -7.74 -19.60 -23.43
N GLY A 470 -7.60 -19.11 -22.20
CA GLY A 470 -6.47 -19.42 -21.32
C GLY A 470 -5.18 -18.64 -21.60
N MET A 471 -5.18 -17.67 -22.53
CA MET A 471 -4.09 -16.69 -22.62
C MET A 471 -3.96 -15.89 -21.33
N GLU A 472 -2.73 -15.60 -20.92
CA GLU A 472 -2.49 -14.79 -19.73
C GLU A 472 -2.94 -13.34 -19.94
N LEU A 473 -3.66 -12.81 -18.95
CA LEU A 473 -3.99 -11.39 -18.84
C LEU A 473 -3.44 -10.86 -17.52
N GLY A 474 -2.64 -9.80 -17.59
CA GLY A 474 -2.11 -9.09 -16.44
C GLY A 474 -2.42 -7.59 -16.49
N VAL A 475 -2.20 -6.93 -15.38
CA VAL A 475 -2.39 -5.48 -15.23
C VAL A 475 -1.24 -4.88 -14.43
N PHE A 476 -0.64 -3.80 -14.92
CA PHE A 476 0.20 -2.94 -14.10
C PHE A 476 -0.69 -2.09 -13.18
N ILE A 477 -0.33 -2.05 -11.89
CA ILE A 477 -1.10 -1.28 -10.90
C ILE A 477 -0.19 -0.31 -10.15
N LEU A 478 -0.71 0.90 -9.96
CA LEU A 478 -0.17 1.88 -9.04
C LEU A 478 -0.32 1.40 -7.59
N PRO A 479 0.42 2.04 -6.66
CA PRO A 479 0.22 1.79 -5.25
C PRO A 479 -1.24 2.04 -4.83
N PRO A 480 -1.84 1.20 -3.96
CA PRO A 480 -3.23 1.35 -3.51
C PRO A 480 -3.57 2.68 -2.85
N GLU A 481 -2.57 3.46 -2.47
CA GLU A 481 -2.66 4.81 -1.92
C GLU A 481 -3.16 5.84 -2.96
N PHE A 482 -2.96 5.60 -4.26
CA PHE A 482 -3.40 6.46 -5.37
C PHE A 482 -4.88 6.25 -5.71
N VAL A 483 -5.74 6.45 -4.73
CA VAL A 483 -7.18 6.18 -4.82
C VAL A 483 -7.90 7.08 -5.84
N GLU A 484 -7.39 8.27 -6.12
CA GLU A 484 -7.98 9.28 -7.01
C GLU A 484 -8.04 8.84 -8.47
N VAL A 485 -7.15 7.94 -8.87
CA VAL A 485 -6.99 7.48 -10.25
C VAL A 485 -8.02 6.39 -10.63
N GLY A 486 -8.80 5.92 -9.66
CA GLY A 486 -9.86 4.92 -9.86
C GLY A 486 -9.34 3.51 -10.18
N GLN A 487 -8.07 3.22 -9.92
CA GLN A 487 -7.50 1.89 -10.11
C GLN A 487 -7.60 1.07 -8.81
N ASN A 488 -8.15 -0.15 -8.88
CA ASN A 488 -8.24 -1.02 -7.71
C ASN A 488 -8.13 -2.51 -8.10
N ALA A 489 -7.05 -3.15 -7.69
CA ALA A 489 -6.74 -4.54 -8.03
C ALA A 489 -7.85 -5.54 -7.60
N SER A 490 -8.61 -5.24 -6.55
CA SER A 490 -9.70 -6.13 -6.11
C SER A 490 -10.85 -6.24 -7.13
N LYS A 491 -10.97 -5.26 -8.05
CA LYS A 491 -11.93 -5.25 -9.15
C LYS A 491 -11.45 -6.03 -10.37
N PHE A 492 -10.15 -6.34 -10.45
CA PHE A 492 -9.54 -7.04 -11.58
C PHE A 492 -9.36 -8.53 -11.33
N LYS A 493 -9.33 -8.96 -10.06
CA LYS A 493 -8.88 -10.30 -9.64
C LYS A 493 -9.63 -11.49 -10.29
N ASP A 494 -10.87 -11.29 -10.70
CA ASP A 494 -11.67 -12.34 -11.33
C ASP A 494 -11.44 -12.42 -12.86
N ALA A 495 -10.80 -11.37 -13.42
CA ALA A 495 -10.51 -11.23 -14.84
C ALA A 495 -9.03 -11.49 -15.17
N VAL A 496 -8.10 -11.27 -14.24
CA VAL A 496 -6.66 -11.33 -14.50
C VAL A 496 -6.00 -12.57 -13.92
N ASN A 497 -4.95 -13.04 -14.59
CA ASN A 497 -4.08 -14.11 -14.11
C ASN A 497 -3.03 -13.58 -13.12
N PHE A 498 -2.58 -12.34 -13.32
CA PHE A 498 -1.61 -11.70 -12.44
C PHE A 498 -1.83 -10.19 -12.31
N VAL A 499 -1.33 -9.63 -11.23
CA VAL A 499 -1.17 -8.19 -11.03
C VAL A 499 0.30 -7.85 -10.86
N ALA A 500 0.71 -6.73 -11.46
CA ALA A 500 2.09 -6.25 -11.45
C ALA A 500 2.16 -4.91 -10.72
N PRO A 501 2.27 -4.90 -9.38
CA PRO A 501 2.39 -3.65 -8.62
C PRO A 501 3.72 -2.95 -8.93
N MET A 502 3.64 -1.65 -9.19
CA MET A 502 4.78 -0.75 -9.40
C MET A 502 5.45 -0.44 -8.06
N ALA A 503 6.33 -1.33 -7.60
CA ALA A 503 6.96 -1.28 -6.28
C ALA A 503 8.23 -0.40 -6.27
N TYR A 504 8.16 0.77 -6.90
CA TYR A 504 9.24 1.75 -7.03
C TYR A 504 9.31 2.62 -5.76
N PHE A 505 9.74 2.02 -4.64
CA PHE A 505 9.59 2.65 -3.32
C PHE A 505 10.15 4.09 -3.26
N ASP A 506 11.29 4.33 -3.88
CA ASP A 506 11.99 5.61 -3.89
C ASP A 506 11.30 6.67 -4.76
N ASP A 507 10.75 6.28 -5.91
CA ASP A 507 9.91 7.15 -6.74
C ASP A 507 8.65 7.61 -5.99
N TRP A 508 8.13 6.75 -5.11
CA TRP A 508 6.96 7.04 -4.28
C TRP A 508 7.30 7.71 -2.94
N GLY A 509 8.58 7.92 -2.64
CA GLY A 509 9.02 8.54 -1.39
C GLY A 509 8.90 7.67 -0.14
N PHE A 510 8.91 6.34 -0.32
CA PHE A 510 8.96 5.34 0.75
C PHE A 510 10.39 4.80 0.95
N ASP A 511 10.59 4.00 2.00
CA ASP A 511 11.80 3.20 2.23
C ASP A 511 11.62 1.78 1.65
N GLU A 512 12.71 1.03 1.47
CA GLU A 512 12.69 -0.28 0.80
C GLU A 512 11.80 -1.33 1.49
N GLU A 513 11.63 -1.21 2.81
CA GLU A 513 10.72 -2.05 3.61
C GLU A 513 9.28 -1.97 3.12
N TRP A 514 8.84 -0.82 2.60
CA TRP A 514 7.49 -0.64 2.05
C TRP A 514 7.18 -1.60 0.90
N VAL A 515 8.19 -2.17 0.22
CA VAL A 515 7.93 -3.21 -0.78
C VAL A 515 7.36 -4.47 -0.13
N TYR A 516 7.94 -4.94 0.98
CA TYR A 516 7.73 -6.30 1.49
C TYR A 516 7.14 -6.38 2.90
N ASP A 517 6.99 -5.26 3.58
CA ASP A 517 6.46 -5.25 4.94
C ASP A 517 4.95 -5.47 5.00
N LYS A 518 4.47 -5.77 6.20
CA LYS A 518 3.04 -6.05 6.49
C LYS A 518 2.08 -4.93 6.10
N ASN A 519 2.57 -3.69 6.01
CA ASN A 519 1.82 -2.50 5.59
C ASN A 519 2.31 -1.96 4.23
N GLY A 520 3.11 -2.76 3.53
CA GLY A 520 3.70 -2.42 2.25
C GLY A 520 2.84 -2.82 1.06
N ILE A 521 3.24 -2.36 -0.13
CA ILE A 521 2.49 -2.55 -1.38
C ILE A 521 2.18 -4.02 -1.69
N LEU A 522 3.11 -4.95 -1.42
CA LEU A 522 2.87 -6.37 -1.68
C LEU A 522 1.86 -7.00 -0.71
N SER A 523 1.85 -6.55 0.55
CA SER A 523 0.86 -6.97 1.54
C SER A 523 -0.53 -6.48 1.15
N ASP A 524 -0.65 -5.20 0.76
CA ASP A 524 -1.91 -4.61 0.34
C ASP A 524 -2.42 -5.21 -0.97
N THR A 525 -1.54 -5.43 -1.95
CA THR A 525 -1.88 -6.11 -3.20
C THR A 525 -2.39 -7.52 -2.92
N SER A 526 -1.66 -8.30 -2.12
CA SER A 526 -2.06 -9.66 -1.70
C SER A 526 -3.42 -9.68 -1.00
N PHE A 527 -3.69 -8.69 -0.16
CA PHE A 527 -5.00 -8.54 0.47
C PHE A 527 -6.13 -8.26 -0.53
N LEU A 528 -5.89 -7.41 -1.54
CA LEU A 528 -6.88 -7.02 -2.54
C LEU A 528 -7.23 -8.15 -3.50
N VAL A 529 -6.22 -8.89 -3.98
CA VAL A 529 -6.43 -9.94 -5.00
C VAL A 529 -6.62 -11.34 -4.42
N GLY A 530 -6.14 -11.60 -3.21
CA GLY A 530 -6.18 -12.92 -2.58
C GLY A 530 -5.24 -13.93 -3.25
N SER A 531 -5.38 -15.22 -2.91
CA SER A 531 -4.43 -16.27 -3.35
C SER A 531 -4.67 -16.80 -4.77
N GLY A 532 -5.69 -16.31 -5.48
CA GLY A 532 -6.08 -16.81 -6.81
C GLY A 532 -5.36 -16.13 -7.97
N VAL A 533 -4.69 -15.02 -7.70
CA VAL A 533 -4.03 -14.16 -8.69
C VAL A 533 -2.55 -14.10 -8.35
N ALA A 534 -1.68 -14.31 -9.35
CA ALA A 534 -0.25 -14.17 -9.14
C ALA A 534 0.14 -12.70 -8.93
N ILE A 535 1.14 -12.46 -8.09
CA ILE A 535 1.71 -11.12 -7.89
C ILE A 535 3.10 -11.14 -8.50
N VAL A 536 3.36 -10.20 -9.42
CA VAL A 536 4.66 -10.02 -10.09
C VAL A 536 5.16 -8.62 -9.74
N PRO A 537 5.92 -8.46 -8.64
CA PRO A 537 6.45 -7.15 -8.26
C PRO A 537 7.24 -6.56 -9.42
N THR A 538 6.90 -5.34 -9.82
CA THR A 538 7.68 -4.58 -10.81
C THR A 538 8.59 -3.64 -10.05
N LEU A 539 9.89 -3.83 -10.21
CA LEU A 539 10.95 -3.12 -9.49
C LEU A 539 11.66 -2.15 -10.44
N ASP A 540 12.22 -1.09 -9.86
CA ASP A 540 13.14 -0.22 -10.60
C ASP A 540 14.51 -0.89 -10.72
N ASP A 541 15.39 -0.35 -11.57
CA ASP A 541 16.68 -0.94 -11.95
C ASP A 541 17.91 -0.19 -11.42
N ASN A 542 17.69 0.85 -10.60
CA ASN A 542 18.69 1.82 -10.17
C ASN A 542 19.03 1.82 -8.67
N TRP A 543 18.49 0.89 -7.87
CA TRP A 543 18.74 0.83 -6.42
C TRP A 543 20.15 0.34 -6.06
N THR A 544 20.53 0.58 -4.81
CA THR A 544 21.77 0.05 -4.25
C THR A 544 21.71 -1.47 -4.04
N ASP A 545 22.88 -2.11 -3.93
CA ASP A 545 22.94 -3.55 -3.69
C ASP A 545 22.33 -3.95 -2.34
N ASP A 546 22.41 -3.10 -1.31
CA ASP A 546 21.80 -3.39 -0.01
C ASP A 546 20.26 -3.27 -0.05
N GLU A 547 19.72 -2.26 -0.73
CA GLU A 547 18.27 -2.13 -0.96
C GLU A 547 17.72 -3.34 -1.73
N TYR A 548 18.40 -3.77 -2.81
CA TYR A 548 18.00 -5.00 -3.52
C TYR A 548 18.08 -6.25 -2.63
N GLN A 549 19.11 -6.40 -1.79
CA GLN A 549 19.18 -7.56 -0.90
C GLN A 549 18.07 -7.55 0.15
N ALA A 550 17.73 -6.38 0.69
CA ALA A 550 16.61 -6.20 1.61
C ALA A 550 15.29 -6.58 0.92
N VAL A 551 14.99 -5.99 -0.23
CA VAL A 551 13.76 -6.26 -1.00
C VAL A 551 13.64 -7.73 -1.37
N TYR A 552 14.71 -8.34 -1.91
CA TYR A 552 14.69 -9.75 -2.27
C TYR A 552 14.53 -10.65 -1.03
N GLY A 553 15.19 -10.32 0.08
CA GLY A 553 15.08 -11.04 1.35
C GLY A 553 13.66 -11.00 1.88
N GLY A 554 13.09 -9.80 1.99
CA GLY A 554 11.74 -9.57 2.47
C GLY A 554 10.67 -10.23 1.59
N ILE A 555 10.80 -10.17 0.25
CA ILE A 555 9.91 -10.89 -0.65
C ILE A 555 9.93 -12.39 -0.40
N ARG A 556 11.11 -13.00 -0.23
CA ARG A 556 11.23 -14.44 0.02
C ARG A 556 10.66 -14.84 1.38
N GLU A 557 10.89 -14.02 2.39
CA GLU A 557 10.43 -14.29 3.75
C GLU A 557 8.90 -14.16 3.86
N ASN A 558 8.34 -13.09 3.30
CA ASN A 558 6.94 -12.72 3.52
C ASN A 558 6.01 -13.22 2.39
N PHE A 559 6.51 -13.45 1.18
CA PHE A 559 5.70 -13.75 -0.02
C PHE A 559 6.24 -14.93 -0.82
N SER A 560 6.36 -16.09 -0.18
CA SER A 560 6.87 -17.34 -0.81
C SER A 560 6.18 -17.80 -2.11
N ALA A 561 4.99 -17.29 -2.43
CA ALA A 561 4.30 -17.56 -3.70
C ALA A 561 4.88 -16.76 -4.89
N ILE A 562 5.58 -15.66 -4.62
CA ILE A 562 6.25 -14.85 -5.64
C ILE A 562 7.46 -15.61 -6.15
N THR A 563 7.51 -15.79 -7.46
CA THR A 563 8.55 -16.58 -8.15
C THR A 563 9.18 -15.85 -9.32
N HIS A 564 8.63 -14.68 -9.67
CA HIS A 564 9.06 -13.83 -10.78
C HIS A 564 9.20 -12.40 -10.25
N LEU A 565 10.23 -11.70 -10.71
CA LEU A 565 10.38 -10.26 -10.50
C LEU A 565 10.43 -9.60 -11.88
N SER A 566 9.61 -8.56 -12.05
CA SER A 566 9.59 -7.72 -13.24
C SER A 566 10.46 -6.49 -13.02
N TYR A 567 11.09 -6.00 -14.08
CA TYR A 567 11.89 -4.78 -14.05
C TYR A 567 11.45 -3.81 -15.13
N PHE A 568 11.37 -2.54 -14.75
CA PHE A 568 11.07 -1.45 -15.66
C PHE A 568 12.31 -0.59 -15.87
N ASN A 569 12.50 -0.10 -17.10
CA ASN A 569 13.53 0.88 -17.43
C ASN A 569 12.91 1.92 -18.36
N TYR A 570 13.04 3.21 -18.01
CA TYR A 570 12.55 4.33 -18.82
C TYR A 570 13.28 4.42 -20.17
N GLY A 571 14.57 4.12 -20.21
CA GLY A 571 15.41 4.19 -21.40
C GLY A 571 15.50 2.88 -22.21
N ALA A 572 16.52 2.83 -23.07
CA ALA A 572 16.94 1.59 -23.69
C ALA A 572 17.66 0.72 -22.66
N TRP A 573 17.45 -0.59 -22.71
CA TRP A 573 18.07 -1.51 -21.77
C TRP A 573 19.60 -1.53 -21.91
N ASP A 574 20.29 -1.24 -20.81
CA ASP A 574 21.74 -1.35 -20.71
C ASP A 574 22.16 -2.79 -20.33
N TRP A 575 23.20 -3.30 -20.99
CA TRP A 575 23.65 -4.68 -20.79
C TRP A 575 24.30 -4.93 -19.44
N ASN A 576 24.83 -3.89 -18.78
CA ASN A 576 25.34 -4.01 -17.41
C ASN A 576 24.18 -4.10 -16.42
N VAL A 577 23.08 -3.41 -16.66
CA VAL A 577 21.85 -3.53 -15.85
C VAL A 577 21.30 -4.95 -15.94
N LEU A 578 21.10 -5.50 -17.15
CA LEU A 578 20.65 -6.89 -17.31
C LEU A 578 21.60 -7.89 -16.64
N LYS A 579 22.91 -7.66 -16.75
CA LYS A 579 23.92 -8.48 -16.07
C LYS A 579 23.81 -8.40 -14.54
N ALA A 580 23.51 -7.21 -13.99
CA ALA A 580 23.33 -7.02 -12.57
C ALA A 580 22.06 -7.74 -12.08
N ILE A 581 20.94 -7.61 -12.80
CA ILE A 581 19.70 -8.34 -12.52
C ILE A 581 19.95 -9.85 -12.50
N ASP A 582 20.62 -10.39 -13.52
CA ASP A 582 20.96 -11.83 -13.59
C ASP A 582 21.77 -12.30 -12.38
N ALA A 583 22.75 -11.49 -11.94
CA ALA A 583 23.58 -11.80 -10.78
C ALA A 583 22.81 -11.76 -9.45
N ARG A 584 21.67 -11.06 -9.40
CA ARG A 584 20.84 -10.85 -8.20
C ARG A 584 19.75 -11.90 -8.03
N ARG A 585 19.43 -12.72 -9.03
CA ARG A 585 18.25 -13.61 -9.02
C ARG A 585 18.12 -14.51 -7.79
N ALA A 586 19.22 -14.91 -7.14
CA ALA A 586 19.24 -15.74 -5.94
C ALA A 586 19.44 -14.94 -4.63
N TRP A 587 19.41 -13.62 -4.67
CA TRP A 587 19.58 -12.77 -3.48
C TRP A 587 18.45 -12.99 -2.47
N PRO A 588 18.68 -12.74 -1.18
CA PRO A 588 19.89 -12.13 -0.59
C PRO A 588 21.09 -13.09 -0.62
N THR A 589 22.30 -12.52 -0.65
CA THR A 589 23.54 -13.30 -0.64
C THR A 589 23.64 -14.06 0.68
N ALA A 590 24.16 -15.29 0.65
CA ALA A 590 24.31 -16.09 1.86
C ALA A 590 25.15 -15.36 2.93
N GLY A 591 24.54 -15.13 4.09
CA GLY A 591 25.18 -14.42 5.21
C GLY A 591 25.13 -12.89 5.11
N TRP A 592 24.44 -12.34 4.11
CA TRP A 592 24.03 -10.94 4.16
C TRP A 592 23.04 -10.75 5.32
N GLU A 593 23.23 -9.66 6.04
CA GLU A 593 22.34 -9.16 7.08
C GLU A 593 22.04 -7.71 6.72
N PRO A 594 20.82 -7.21 6.98
CA PRO A 594 20.47 -5.82 6.73
C PRO A 594 21.47 -4.85 7.38
N PRO A 595 21.78 -3.71 6.75
CA PRO A 595 22.59 -2.68 7.38
C PRO A 595 21.92 -2.25 8.70
N VAL A 596 22.66 -2.31 9.80
CA VAL A 596 22.18 -1.85 11.11
C VAL A 596 22.85 -0.53 11.43
N GLU A 597 22.09 0.44 11.94
CA GLU A 597 22.65 1.71 12.37
C GLU A 597 23.67 1.51 13.49
N HIS A 598 24.88 2.02 13.26
CA HIS A 598 25.93 2.01 14.25
C HIS A 598 26.79 3.27 14.13
N ASP A 599 27.48 3.59 15.22
CA ASP A 599 28.51 4.62 15.18
C ASP A 599 29.62 4.15 14.24
N TYR A 600 30.07 5.02 13.34
CA TYR A 600 31.18 4.73 12.45
C TYR A 600 32.46 5.42 12.93
N ASP A 601 33.61 4.85 12.56
CA ASP A 601 34.91 5.39 12.95
C ASP A 601 35.20 6.70 12.19
N ALA A 602 35.22 7.81 12.91
CA ALA A 602 35.53 9.15 12.40
C ALA A 602 36.72 9.77 13.15
N VAL A 603 37.52 10.60 12.47
CA VAL A 603 38.62 11.32 13.11
C VAL A 603 38.06 12.51 13.89
N LEU A 604 37.61 12.28 15.11
CA LEU A 604 36.97 13.27 15.97
C LEU A 604 37.67 13.40 17.34
N PRO A 605 37.64 14.59 17.97
CA PRO A 605 38.14 14.75 19.33
C PRO A 605 37.20 14.03 20.31
N GLN A 606 37.77 13.33 21.29
CA GLN A 606 36.96 12.70 22.34
C GLN A 606 36.19 13.77 23.14
N PRO A 607 34.91 13.55 23.54
CA PRO A 607 34.13 12.30 23.45
C PRO A 607 33.17 12.22 22.24
N TRP A 608 33.44 12.97 21.16
CA TRP A 608 32.54 13.00 20.01
C TRP A 608 32.54 11.68 19.23
N LYS A 609 31.37 11.32 18.72
CA LYS A 609 31.11 10.18 17.84
C LYS A 609 30.43 10.64 16.56
N ALA A 610 30.41 9.80 15.54
CA ALA A 610 29.67 10.03 14.31
C ALA A 610 28.74 8.85 14.01
N ARG A 611 27.55 9.12 13.48
CA ARG A 611 26.57 8.13 13.04
C ARG A 611 25.78 8.67 11.85
N ASN A 612 25.50 7.77 10.91
CA ASN A 612 24.51 7.97 9.86
C ASN A 612 23.15 7.50 10.41
N ILE A 613 22.24 8.44 10.62
CA ILE A 613 20.86 8.19 11.03
C ILE A 613 20.03 8.07 9.75
N GLY A 614 19.25 7.01 9.61
CA GLY A 614 18.53 6.62 8.40
C GLY A 614 19.40 5.91 7.37
N LEU A 615 20.54 5.35 7.80
CA LEU A 615 21.46 4.53 6.98
C LEU A 615 22.02 5.19 5.70
N LYS A 616 21.79 6.49 5.47
CA LYS A 616 22.36 7.20 4.30
C LYS A 616 23.83 7.55 4.53
N SER A 617 24.65 7.35 3.49
CA SER A 617 26.10 7.50 3.58
C SER A 617 26.53 8.93 3.90
N GLY A 618 27.48 9.07 4.82
CA GLY A 618 28.12 10.32 5.20
C GLY A 618 29.45 10.08 5.91
N ASP A 619 30.31 11.10 5.93
CA ASP A 619 31.59 11.08 6.63
C ASP A 619 31.75 12.31 7.54
N ALA A 620 32.56 12.16 8.59
CA ALA A 620 32.83 13.17 9.60
C ALA A 620 34.33 13.25 9.90
N SER A 621 34.84 14.47 10.01
CA SER A 621 36.24 14.68 10.42
C SER A 621 36.43 15.95 11.22
N TYR A 622 37.53 15.99 11.98
CA TYR A 622 37.98 17.14 12.73
C TYR A 622 39.43 17.47 12.40
N ASN A 623 39.69 18.74 12.09
CA ASN A 623 41.04 19.27 11.91
C ASN A 623 41.45 20.08 13.14
N ALA A 624 42.39 19.54 13.91
CA ALA A 624 42.88 20.17 15.14
C ALA A 624 43.71 21.45 14.92
N ALA A 625 44.25 21.67 13.71
CA ALA A 625 45.02 22.88 13.42
C ALA A 625 44.12 24.11 13.26
N ASP A 626 42.93 23.89 12.69
CA ASP A 626 41.95 24.95 12.38
C ASP A 626 40.74 24.91 13.33
N GLU A 627 40.69 23.94 14.24
CA GLU A 627 39.57 23.66 15.16
C GLU A 627 38.22 23.51 14.44
N THR A 628 38.22 22.86 13.27
CA THR A 628 37.06 22.73 12.38
C THR A 628 36.50 21.31 12.39
N PHE A 629 35.16 21.19 12.44
CA PHE A 629 34.45 19.96 12.14
C PHE A 629 33.93 20.02 10.69
N THR A 630 34.00 18.91 9.98
CA THR A 630 33.46 18.76 8.62
C THR A 630 32.52 17.57 8.59
N LEU A 631 31.32 17.77 8.05
CA LEU A 631 30.32 16.75 7.76
C LEU A 631 30.10 16.69 6.25
N THR A 632 29.97 15.47 5.72
CA THR A 632 29.48 15.19 4.36
C THR A 632 28.33 14.20 4.45
N GLY A 633 27.41 14.19 3.49
CA GLY A 633 26.34 13.19 3.47
C GLY A 633 25.40 13.32 2.28
N SER A 634 24.79 12.20 1.90
CA SER A 634 23.77 12.12 0.84
C SER A 634 22.41 11.73 1.44
N SER A 635 21.99 12.45 2.48
CA SER A 635 20.78 12.13 3.23
C SER A 635 19.62 13.02 2.81
N THR A 636 18.39 12.50 2.81
CA THR A 636 17.23 13.19 2.21
C THR A 636 16.84 14.44 3.00
N ASP A 637 16.37 14.27 4.24
CA ASP A 637 15.95 15.40 5.07
C ASP A 637 15.87 15.10 6.58
N ILE A 638 15.81 16.17 7.37
CA ILE A 638 15.33 16.18 8.76
C ILE A 638 13.91 16.74 8.71
N TRP A 639 12.96 15.89 8.30
CA TRP A 639 11.56 16.27 8.08
C TRP A 639 10.62 15.06 8.19
N GLY A 640 9.33 15.31 8.42
CA GLY A 640 8.33 14.24 8.50
C GLY A 640 8.49 13.40 9.77
N ASN A 641 8.32 12.08 9.64
CA ASN A 641 8.33 11.12 10.74
C ASN A 641 9.69 10.42 10.97
N ASN A 642 10.61 10.47 10.00
CA ASN A 642 11.93 9.86 10.07
C ASN A 642 13.01 10.87 9.67
N ASP A 643 14.15 10.86 10.35
CA ASP A 643 15.29 11.69 10.04
C ASP A 643 16.30 10.90 9.22
N LEU A 644 16.82 11.50 8.16
CA LEU A 644 17.98 11.01 7.43
C LEU A 644 19.07 12.08 7.49
N LEU A 645 20.10 11.84 8.31
CA LEU A 645 21.19 12.78 8.54
C LEU A 645 22.52 12.10 8.87
N ASN A 646 23.60 12.84 8.66
CA ASN A 646 24.88 12.56 9.30
C ASN A 646 25.03 13.38 10.58
N TYR A 647 25.32 12.72 11.71
CA TYR A 647 25.29 13.32 13.04
C TYR A 647 26.61 13.12 13.79
N ILE A 648 27.29 14.22 14.11
CA ILE A 648 28.40 14.26 15.06
C ILE A 648 27.84 14.60 16.43
N TYR A 649 28.00 13.72 17.41
CA TYR A 649 27.28 13.85 18.67
C TYR A 649 28.08 13.42 19.89
N LYS A 650 27.59 13.83 21.06
CA LYS A 650 27.97 13.26 22.35
C LYS A 650 26.75 13.20 23.28
N PRO A 651 26.78 12.37 24.34
CA PRO A 651 25.71 12.34 25.33
C PRO A 651 25.52 13.69 26.03
N LEU A 652 24.27 14.02 26.32
CA LEU A 652 23.82 15.14 27.14
C LEU A 652 22.96 14.58 28.27
N HIS A 653 23.20 15.03 29.50
CA HIS A 653 22.35 14.73 30.65
C HIS A 653 21.75 16.03 31.18
N GLY A 654 20.43 16.15 31.15
CA GLY A 654 19.68 17.33 31.58
C GLY A 654 19.91 18.56 30.69
N ASP A 655 20.10 19.71 31.33
CA ASP A 655 20.26 21.02 30.68
C ASP A 655 21.57 21.10 29.88
N GLY A 656 21.55 21.85 28.77
CA GLY A 656 22.74 22.06 27.96
C GLY A 656 22.59 23.12 26.89
N GLU A 657 23.72 23.66 26.44
CA GLU A 657 23.80 24.61 25.34
C GLU A 657 24.87 24.17 24.35
N ILE A 658 24.57 24.29 23.06
CA ILE A 658 25.55 24.18 21.98
C ILE A 658 25.56 25.46 21.16
N ILE A 659 26.76 25.91 20.79
CA ILE A 659 27.04 27.03 19.89
C ILE A 659 28.00 26.54 18.81
N ALA A 660 27.74 26.90 17.56
CA ALA A 660 28.70 26.74 16.46
C ALA A 660 28.49 27.82 15.41
N GLN A 661 29.51 28.09 14.61
CA GLN A 661 29.36 28.85 13.37
C GLN A 661 29.39 27.88 12.19
N VAL A 662 28.32 27.85 11.40
CA VAL A 662 28.33 27.19 10.09
C VAL A 662 29.02 28.14 9.13
N THR A 663 30.19 27.76 8.61
CA THR A 663 31.04 28.66 7.80
C THR A 663 30.96 28.39 6.31
N VAL A 664 30.77 27.13 5.94
CA VAL A 664 30.75 26.67 4.55
C VAL A 664 29.63 25.65 4.40
N MET A 665 28.89 25.77 3.31
CA MET A 665 28.01 24.75 2.74
C MET A 665 28.32 24.72 1.24
N GLU A 666 29.02 23.69 0.78
CA GLU A 666 29.50 23.56 -0.61
C GLU A 666 28.84 22.38 -1.30
N GLU A 667 28.49 22.55 -2.59
CA GLU A 667 27.87 21.52 -3.46
C GLU A 667 26.60 20.89 -2.83
N MET A 668 25.78 21.71 -2.18
CA MET A 668 24.56 21.31 -1.47
C MET A 668 23.30 21.76 -2.21
N SER A 669 22.22 21.00 -2.02
CA SER A 669 20.87 21.42 -2.42
C SER A 669 20.46 22.70 -1.68
N GLU A 670 19.59 23.52 -2.31
CA GLU A 670 19.05 24.75 -1.72
C GLU A 670 18.34 24.51 -0.36
N TRP A 671 17.85 23.29 -0.14
CA TRP A 671 17.17 22.86 1.09
C TRP A 671 18.01 21.96 2.00
N ALA A 672 19.29 21.77 1.69
CA ALA A 672 20.21 21.12 2.62
C ALA A 672 20.25 21.86 3.96
N LYS A 673 20.39 21.15 5.07
CA LYS A 673 20.38 21.72 6.42
C LYS A 673 21.66 21.34 7.15
N ALA A 674 22.36 22.34 7.67
CA ALA A 674 23.52 22.13 8.53
C ALA A 674 23.33 22.93 9.83
N GLY A 675 23.59 22.31 10.98
CA GLY A 675 23.41 23.03 12.24
C GLY A 675 23.53 22.18 13.49
N LEU A 676 22.74 22.56 14.49
CA LEU A 676 22.82 22.09 15.86
C LEU A 676 21.58 21.27 16.20
N MET A 677 21.75 20.12 16.83
CA MET A 677 20.63 19.24 17.19
C MET A 677 20.79 18.70 18.60
N ILE A 678 19.68 18.70 19.35
CA ILE A 678 19.47 17.88 20.55
C ILE A 678 18.37 16.85 20.22
N ARG A 679 18.69 15.56 20.33
CA ARG A 679 17.75 14.46 20.07
C ARG A 679 17.70 13.47 21.22
N GLU A 680 16.52 12.91 21.49
CA GLU A 680 16.28 12.03 22.64
C GLU A 680 16.99 10.67 22.49
N THR A 681 16.86 10.03 21.33
CA THR A 681 17.56 8.78 20.98
C THR A 681 18.34 8.94 19.68
N LEU A 682 19.01 7.89 19.22
CA LEU A 682 19.69 7.87 17.93
C LEU A 682 18.86 7.21 16.82
N ASP A 683 17.62 6.82 17.12
CA ASP A 683 16.69 6.18 16.18
C ASP A 683 16.12 7.21 15.21
N VAL A 684 15.85 6.84 13.96
CA VAL A 684 15.40 7.77 12.89
C VAL A 684 14.18 8.61 13.27
N ASP A 685 13.29 8.05 14.08
CA ASP A 685 12.00 8.64 14.42
C ASP A 685 12.03 9.44 15.74
N ALA A 686 13.21 9.60 16.34
CA ALA A 686 13.39 10.23 17.65
C ALA A 686 12.80 11.64 17.75
N LYS A 687 12.32 11.98 18.96
CA LYS A 687 12.08 13.39 19.31
C LYS A 687 13.38 14.18 19.16
N HIS A 688 13.31 15.32 18.49
CA HIS A 688 14.45 16.20 18.32
C HIS A 688 14.01 17.67 18.44
N VAL A 689 14.98 18.51 18.77
CA VAL A 689 14.92 19.95 18.57
C VAL A 689 16.23 20.37 17.95
N ASP A 690 16.17 21.18 16.90
CA ASP A 690 17.35 21.63 16.19
C ASP A 690 17.26 23.09 15.76
N MET A 691 18.44 23.65 15.52
CA MET A 691 18.64 24.98 14.97
C MET A 691 19.60 24.82 13.79
N MET A 692 19.07 24.97 12.58
CA MET A 692 19.75 24.71 11.31
C MET A 692 19.86 25.96 10.47
N VAL A 693 20.75 25.93 9.49
CA VAL A 693 20.80 26.90 8.39
C VAL A 693 20.84 26.16 7.05
N THR A 694 20.17 26.74 6.06
CA THR A 694 20.18 26.29 4.67
C THR A 694 21.08 27.20 3.82
N PRO A 695 21.53 26.78 2.62
CA PRO A 695 22.32 27.65 1.76
C PRO A 695 21.61 28.96 1.40
N VAL A 696 20.29 28.92 1.15
CA VAL A 696 19.53 30.07 0.62
C VAL A 696 18.14 30.28 1.22
N ASN A 697 17.56 29.31 1.92
CA ASN A 697 16.17 29.31 2.40
C ASN A 697 16.00 29.72 3.87
N GLY A 698 17.03 30.28 4.49
CA GLY A 698 16.96 30.78 5.87
C GLY A 698 17.57 29.86 6.92
N ALA A 699 17.50 30.33 8.15
CA ALA A 699 17.83 29.58 9.36
C ALA A 699 16.53 29.11 10.03
N THR A 700 16.44 27.82 10.32
CA THR A 700 15.21 27.17 10.77
C THR A 700 15.39 26.53 12.13
N PHE A 701 14.41 26.75 13.01
CA PHE A 701 14.29 26.03 14.27
C PHE A 701 13.23 24.94 14.08
N GLN A 702 13.63 23.68 14.15
CA GLN A 702 12.73 22.54 13.93
C GLN A 702 12.60 21.70 15.19
N TYR A 703 11.46 21.01 15.32
CA TYR A 703 11.26 20.03 16.37
C TYR A 703 10.30 18.92 15.96
N ARG A 704 10.52 17.74 16.55
CA ARG A 704 9.57 16.63 16.58
C ARG A 704 9.16 16.39 18.04
N GLU A 705 7.88 16.61 18.32
CA GLU A 705 7.34 16.52 19.68
C GLU A 705 7.19 15.08 20.18
N ASN A 706 6.81 14.16 19.29
CA ASN A 706 6.57 12.76 19.58
C ASN A 706 7.41 11.87 18.68
N GLU A 707 7.90 10.75 19.20
CA GLU A 707 8.55 9.70 18.42
C GLU A 707 7.65 9.28 17.25
N GLY A 708 8.19 9.24 16.03
CA GLY A 708 7.44 8.98 14.78
C GLY A 708 6.43 10.08 14.38
N GLY A 709 6.38 11.20 15.10
CA GLY A 709 5.52 12.34 14.79
C GLY A 709 6.08 13.23 13.67
N GLY A 710 5.24 14.08 13.09
CA GLY A 710 5.69 15.05 12.08
C GLY A 710 6.60 16.14 12.67
N THR A 711 7.63 16.53 11.92
CA THR A 711 8.47 17.70 12.21
C THR A 711 7.73 19.02 11.94
N VAL A 712 7.88 19.98 12.85
CA VAL A 712 7.35 21.35 12.72
C VAL A 712 8.53 22.32 12.74
N ASP A 713 8.45 23.41 11.97
CA ASP A 713 9.51 24.41 11.93
C ASP A 713 9.02 25.85 12.13
N GLN A 714 9.98 26.70 12.46
CA GLN A 714 9.87 28.14 12.33
C GLN A 714 11.16 28.68 11.71
N THR A 715 11.03 29.25 10.52
CA THR A 715 12.16 29.74 9.72
C THR A 715 12.27 31.27 9.76
N MET A 716 13.50 31.77 9.80
CA MET A 716 13.86 33.19 9.69
C MET A 716 14.96 33.39 8.64
N ASP A 717 15.07 34.61 8.12
CA ASP A 717 16.14 34.98 7.19
C ASP A 717 17.54 34.71 7.79
N GLY A 718 18.40 34.05 7.02
CA GLY A 718 19.76 33.70 7.42
C GLY A 718 20.45 32.84 6.36
N SER A 719 21.77 32.96 6.22
CA SER A 719 22.57 32.12 5.32
C SER A 719 24.01 32.01 5.84
N PRO A 720 24.74 30.92 5.53
CA PRO A 720 26.15 30.80 5.93
C PRO A 720 27.01 31.93 5.32
N PRO A 721 28.04 32.44 6.05
CA PRO A 721 28.44 32.03 7.38
C PRO A 721 27.52 32.58 8.47
N LEU A 722 27.01 31.72 9.37
CA LEU A 722 26.04 32.10 10.40
C LEU A 722 26.34 31.40 11.73
N TRP A 723 26.22 32.11 12.85
CA TRP A 723 26.29 31.52 14.17
C TRP A 723 24.93 30.99 14.59
N LEU A 724 24.93 29.76 15.10
CA LEU A 724 23.76 29.08 15.62
C LEU A 724 23.97 28.81 17.12
N LYS A 725 22.88 28.84 17.88
CA LYS A 725 22.83 28.43 19.28
C LYS A 725 21.55 27.65 19.54
N LEU A 726 21.69 26.55 20.26
CA LEU A 726 20.57 25.76 20.76
C LEU A 726 20.76 25.51 22.25
N ASN A 727 19.79 25.95 23.04
CA ASN A 727 19.79 25.84 24.50
C ASN A 727 18.60 24.99 24.96
N ARG A 728 18.85 24.02 25.85
CA ARG A 728 17.87 23.26 26.61
C ARG A 728 17.95 23.66 28.08
N SER A 729 16.83 24.08 28.65
CA SER A 729 16.66 24.22 30.11
C SER A 729 15.36 23.55 30.55
N GLY A 730 15.49 22.44 31.27
CA GLY A 730 14.43 21.48 31.53
C GLY A 730 13.83 20.96 30.22
N ASN A 731 12.55 21.26 30.04
CA ASN A 731 11.76 20.91 28.85
C ASN A 731 11.67 22.05 27.83
N VAL A 732 12.31 23.20 28.09
CA VAL A 732 12.27 24.36 27.20
C VAL A 732 13.52 24.41 26.35
N PHE A 733 13.32 24.45 25.04
CA PHE A 733 14.36 24.56 24.04
C PHE A 733 14.28 25.91 23.36
N THR A 734 15.41 26.55 23.11
CA THR A 734 15.49 27.85 22.45
C THR A 734 16.56 27.84 21.38
N GLY A 735 16.15 28.11 20.13
CA GLY A 735 17.04 28.29 18.98
C GLY A 735 17.33 29.77 18.74
N SER A 736 18.58 30.10 18.43
CA SER A 736 18.99 31.48 18.17
C SER A 736 20.07 31.56 17.10
N ILE A 737 20.10 32.69 16.39
CA ILE A 737 21.10 33.00 15.36
C ILE A 737 21.86 34.28 15.70
N SER A 738 23.07 34.43 15.14
CA SER A 738 23.88 35.63 15.27
C SER A 738 24.82 35.84 14.06
N ASP A 739 25.03 37.09 13.67
CA ASP A 739 26.01 37.46 12.64
C ASP A 739 27.44 37.55 13.21
N ASN A 740 27.59 37.75 14.52
CA ASN A 740 28.86 38.08 15.17
C ASN A 740 29.21 37.19 16.38
N GLY A 741 28.35 36.23 16.72
CA GLY A 741 28.50 35.33 17.87
C GLY A 741 28.27 35.99 19.23
N MET A 742 27.94 37.29 19.27
CA MET A 742 27.76 38.09 20.49
C MET A 742 26.31 38.54 20.68
N ASP A 743 25.69 39.05 19.61
CA ASP A 743 24.32 39.56 19.60
C ASP A 743 23.39 38.49 19.02
N TRP A 744 22.54 37.91 19.88
CA TRP A 744 21.71 36.76 19.54
C TRP A 744 20.26 37.16 19.30
N THR A 745 19.69 36.68 18.20
CA THR A 745 18.26 36.79 17.87
C THR A 745 17.61 35.42 18.05
N VAL A 746 16.58 35.34 18.89
CA VAL A 746 15.80 34.11 19.07
C VAL A 746 14.96 33.86 17.83
N VAL A 747 15.10 32.67 17.25
CA VAL A 747 14.25 32.22 16.13
C VAL A 747 12.94 31.69 16.66
N SER A 748 12.99 30.75 17.60
CA SER A 748 11.82 30.24 18.31
C SER A 748 12.20 29.60 19.64
N SER A 749 11.19 29.27 20.42
CA SER A 749 11.30 28.46 21.64
C SER A 749 10.14 27.48 21.72
N PHE A 750 10.43 26.26 22.16
CA PHE A 750 9.48 25.16 22.21
C PHE A 750 9.59 24.43 23.55
N GLU A 751 8.46 24.02 24.11
CA GLU A 751 8.38 23.25 25.35
C GLU A 751 7.90 21.83 25.03
N THR A 752 8.76 20.84 25.26
CA THR A 752 8.40 19.42 25.14
C THR A 752 9.08 18.57 26.20
N ILE A 753 8.43 17.47 26.58
CA ILE A 753 9.00 16.49 27.48
C ILE A 753 9.99 15.64 26.69
N MET A 754 11.27 15.86 27.00
CA MET A 754 12.39 15.04 26.54
C MET A 754 13.09 14.40 27.74
N ASN A 755 13.57 13.17 27.58
CA ASN A 755 14.31 12.43 28.60
C ASN A 755 15.54 13.22 29.06
N ASP A 756 15.95 13.00 30.31
CA ASP A 756 17.15 13.62 30.87
C ASP A 756 18.40 13.21 30.07
N ASP A 757 18.50 11.93 29.72
CA ASP A 757 19.52 11.43 28.80
C ASP A 757 19.10 11.70 27.35
N ALA A 758 19.94 12.44 26.64
CA ALA A 758 19.77 12.82 25.24
C ALA A 758 21.15 12.89 24.53
N TYR A 759 21.16 13.31 23.28
CA TYR A 759 22.37 13.54 22.49
C TYR A 759 22.39 14.97 21.97
N ILE A 760 23.55 15.62 22.01
CA ILE A 760 23.76 16.99 21.54
C ILE A 760 24.89 17.03 20.53
N GLY A 761 24.72 17.78 19.44
CA GLY A 761 25.73 17.79 18.39
C GLY A 761 25.45 18.57 17.12
N LEU A 762 26.23 18.25 16.09
CA LEU A 762 26.22 18.86 14.77
C LEU A 762 25.55 17.90 13.78
N ALA A 763 24.63 18.42 12.99
CA ALA A 763 23.85 17.64 12.03
C ALA A 763 24.01 18.19 10.61
N LEU A 764 23.96 17.28 9.64
CA LEU A 764 23.89 17.59 8.22
C LEU A 764 22.83 16.71 7.54
N SER A 765 21.91 17.33 6.80
CA SER A 765 21.11 16.69 5.78
C SER A 765 21.27 17.37 4.42
N ASN A 766 21.38 16.59 3.34
CA ASN A 766 21.61 17.12 2.01
C ASN A 766 20.99 16.20 0.93
N PRO A 767 19.82 16.56 0.38
CA PRO A 767 19.14 15.74 -0.62
C PRO A 767 19.86 15.72 -1.99
N ALA A 768 21.01 16.39 -2.13
CA ALA A 768 21.80 16.32 -3.36
C ALA A 768 22.56 14.99 -3.47
N SER A 769 22.65 14.47 -4.70
CA SER A 769 23.27 13.17 -5.03
C SER A 769 24.79 13.21 -5.19
N THR A 770 25.46 14.34 -4.86
CA THR A 770 26.91 14.49 -5.06
C THR A 770 27.69 14.05 -3.82
N SER A 771 28.77 13.30 -4.00
CA SER A 771 29.67 12.88 -2.90
C SER A 771 30.60 14.00 -2.41
N ASP A 772 30.70 15.10 -3.16
CA ASP A 772 31.67 16.19 -2.90
C ASP A 772 31.11 17.28 -1.97
N ASN A 773 29.87 17.12 -1.49
CA ASN A 773 29.24 18.08 -0.59
C ASN A 773 29.93 18.14 0.77
N LYS A 774 29.96 19.31 1.39
CA LYS A 774 30.43 19.44 2.78
C LYS A 774 29.86 20.65 3.53
N ALA A 775 29.62 20.46 4.82
CA ALA A 775 29.37 21.53 5.78
C ALA A 775 30.55 21.66 6.74
N VAL A 776 31.03 22.89 6.96
CA VAL A 776 32.16 23.17 7.86
C VAL A 776 31.70 24.01 9.04
N PHE A 777 31.96 23.50 10.24
CA PHE A 777 31.61 24.12 11.51
C PHE A 777 32.87 24.59 12.23
N THR A 778 32.87 25.83 12.72
CA THR A 778 33.92 26.40 13.58
C THR A 778 33.32 26.84 14.91
N ASN A 779 34.19 27.13 15.89
CA ASN A 779 33.79 27.65 17.21
C ASN A 779 32.74 26.78 17.91
N VAL A 780 32.88 25.45 17.80
CA VAL A 780 31.94 24.49 18.37
C VAL A 780 32.16 24.40 19.88
N HIS A 781 31.17 24.85 20.64
CA HIS A 781 31.20 24.88 22.10
C HIS A 781 29.95 24.23 22.66
N VAL A 782 30.12 23.31 23.62
CA VAL A 782 29.01 22.70 24.35
C VAL A 782 29.20 22.94 25.84
N ILE A 783 28.19 23.52 26.47
CA ILE A 783 28.14 23.81 27.90
C ILE A 783 27.07 22.91 28.51
N ALA A 784 27.45 21.97 29.37
CA ALA A 784 26.48 21.24 30.18
C ALA A 784 25.95 22.15 31.30
N GLY A 785 24.66 22.09 31.61
CA GLY A 785 24.09 22.79 32.75
C GLY A 785 24.74 22.31 34.06
N ASP A 786 24.94 23.22 35.02
CA ASP A 786 25.44 22.86 36.34
C ASP A 786 24.52 21.78 36.94
N GLU A 787 25.05 20.59 37.21
CA GLU A 787 24.38 19.59 38.06
C GLU A 787 24.13 20.23 39.42
N GLY A 788 22.91 20.74 39.63
CA GLY A 788 22.47 21.24 40.92
C GLY A 788 22.64 20.13 41.96
N LYS A 789 23.63 20.29 42.84
CA LYS A 789 23.87 19.41 43.99
C LYS A 789 22.67 19.26 44.90
#